data_AF-A0A914TTP6-F1
#
_entry.id   AF-A0A914TTP6-F1
#
_cell.length_a   1.000
_cell.length_b   1.000
_cell.length_c   1.000
_cell.angle_alpha   90.00
_cell.angle_beta   90.00
_cell.angle_gamma   90.00
#
_symmetry.space_group_name_H-M   'P 1'
#
loop_
_entity.id
_entity.type
_entity.pdbx_description
1 polymer ?
#
loop_
_entity_poly.entity_id
_entity_poly.type
_entity_poly.pdbx_seq_one_letter_code
_entity_poly.pdbx_strand_id
1 'polypeptide(L)'
;MKCCGKWKIECRRPTFFTKQKLQEFGKKARSKLFSPHVILVISSIIYLIIGAWAFQMLEGEPMKEKKKMQLAQIRVDSDDYMEEVFDLVLKNKELIKEMDDKELAKHIIEQTQDKFGKYVDSIFDAHRSFRHGFEDDSPTWDFLNAIVFTTTTLTSIGFGFVCPITFWGRVFLIVYCVIGIPLCLVTVANIAKFISESFFKLWTSWTKFKNRKNNKEPSANGSEEEVQGLFNDSEDEQDILDRVTLVRFPPIVVFSFAIIYGLIAAGLIARWEEWTFLESLYFTFVAILTVGFGDFRPEPHNMITILIVTLGGVTLTTMCMDVVGRMYLTEIHYLGRKLQTNNPFYLIREAKARRRRAAMASLLAQLARGMIFAHRNYSELARKRSSKRKKKKRESHILPDGKFMFARLPPDPPRECQVVSTSAYSVRLGWAAAFSTDSEVTYNIRYRLKYVKSKDDSKIRELKGISGNTVEIMACDSCSLYEFKITAVSRYGESKPVYLVQYTEPQLSPQHILATKLNANTIELTWDPPYKRTNEVKNYMVYYTDNPAARLCDWQKVQVYGKRVVFPELKYDWFYLFCANACFKDGQRSPLSRALFVKTDKLEFNSLYVGHSRTIEVMEAISEHTEATEATPLLKRDYQSFQV
;
A
#
# COMPACT_ATOMS: atom_id res chain seq x y z
N MET A 1 -4.89 11.45 86.10
CA MET A 1 -4.42 10.06 86.33
C MET A 1 -4.55 9.28 85.03
N LYS A 2 -3.58 8.39 84.81
CA LYS A 2 -3.25 7.62 83.62
C LYS A 2 -4.44 6.89 82.97
N CYS A 3 -4.51 6.89 81.63
CA CYS A 3 -4.97 5.73 80.87
C CYS A 3 -4.13 5.60 79.58
N CYS A 4 -3.10 4.76 79.67
CA CYS A 4 -2.26 4.32 78.56
C CYS A 4 -2.96 3.14 77.88
N GLY A 5 -3.51 3.35 76.69
CA GLY A 5 -4.12 2.31 75.85
C GLY A 5 -3.16 1.90 74.73
N LYS A 6 -2.63 0.68 74.83
CA LYS A 6 -1.69 0.04 73.89
C LYS A 6 -2.22 0.05 72.45
N TRP A 7 -1.49 0.69 71.53
CA TRP A 7 -1.60 0.44 70.09
C TRP A 7 -0.90 -0.88 69.76
N LYS A 8 -1.69 -1.91 69.45
CA LYS A 8 -1.19 -3.20 68.97
C LYS A 8 -0.91 -3.04 67.47
N ILE A 9 0.35 -2.79 67.11
CA ILE A 9 0.81 -2.78 65.72
C ILE A 9 0.76 -4.21 65.20
N GLU A 10 -0.22 -4.49 64.36
CA GLU A 10 -0.33 -5.76 63.65
C GLU A 10 0.68 -5.75 62.49
N CYS A 11 1.88 -6.29 62.76
CA CYS A 11 2.91 -6.52 61.75
C CYS A 11 2.38 -7.52 60.70
N ARG A 12 1.75 -7.02 59.63
CA ARG A 12 1.57 -7.80 58.40
C ARG A 12 2.95 -8.10 57.83
N ARG A 13 3.36 -9.37 57.90
CA ARG A 13 4.56 -9.89 57.25
C ARG A 13 4.55 -9.48 55.77
N PRO A 14 5.69 -9.07 55.18
CA PRO A 14 5.78 -8.81 53.76
C PRO A 14 5.44 -10.11 53.02
N THR A 15 4.36 -10.09 52.25
CA THR A 15 4.02 -11.19 51.35
C THR A 15 5.21 -11.41 50.41
N PHE A 16 5.84 -12.58 50.53
CA PHE A 16 6.84 -13.09 49.61
C PHE A 16 6.45 -12.74 48.17
N PHE A 17 7.34 -12.04 47.46
CA PHE A 17 7.24 -11.86 46.00
C PHE A 17 7.14 -13.24 45.35
N THR A 18 5.93 -13.63 44.95
CA THR A 18 5.68 -14.92 44.32
C THR A 18 6.39 -14.98 42.96
N LYS A 19 7.03 -16.11 42.64
CA LYS A 19 7.68 -16.37 41.33
C LYS A 19 6.79 -16.02 40.12
N GLN A 20 5.47 -16.11 40.28
CA GLN A 20 4.47 -15.70 39.29
C GLN A 20 4.50 -14.20 38.96
N LYS A 21 4.58 -13.31 39.97
CA LYS A 21 4.64 -11.85 39.73
C LYS A 21 5.98 -11.44 39.09
N LEU A 22 7.09 -12.09 39.43
CA LEU A 22 8.38 -11.86 38.75
C LEU A 22 8.36 -12.34 37.29
N GLN A 23 7.69 -13.46 37.01
CA GLN A 23 7.50 -13.96 35.64
C GLN A 23 6.56 -13.05 34.82
N GLU A 24 5.50 -12.52 35.41
CA GLU A 24 4.61 -11.53 34.78
C GLU A 24 5.29 -10.19 34.55
N PHE A 25 6.08 -9.71 35.52
CA PHE A 25 6.87 -8.49 35.38
C PHE A 25 7.96 -8.68 34.31
N GLY A 26 8.63 -9.83 34.28
CA GLY A 26 9.60 -10.18 33.24
C GLY A 26 8.98 -10.41 31.85
N LYS A 27 7.70 -10.79 31.76
CA LYS A 27 6.94 -10.86 30.50
C LYS A 27 6.49 -9.47 30.02
N LYS A 28 6.00 -8.62 30.92
CA LYS A 28 5.64 -7.21 30.63
C LYS A 28 6.87 -6.36 30.29
N ALA A 29 7.99 -6.60 30.96
CA ALA A 29 9.26 -5.95 30.67
C ALA A 29 9.78 -6.39 29.29
N ARG A 30 9.75 -7.70 28.97
CA ARG A 30 10.07 -8.18 27.62
C ARG A 30 9.15 -7.60 26.54
N SER A 31 7.83 -7.58 26.75
CA SER A 31 6.90 -7.03 25.75
C SER A 31 7.08 -5.52 25.52
N LYS A 32 7.52 -4.76 26.53
CA LYS A 32 7.87 -3.34 26.38
C LYS A 32 9.27 -3.13 25.79
N LEU A 33 10.23 -3.99 26.12
CA LEU A 33 11.60 -3.97 25.55
C LEU A 33 11.60 -4.28 24.05
N PHE A 34 10.69 -5.14 23.58
CA PHE A 34 10.47 -5.43 22.15
C PHE A 34 9.52 -4.44 21.46
N SER A 35 9.26 -3.26 22.05
CA SER A 35 8.57 -2.18 21.33
C SER A 35 9.41 -1.80 20.10
N PRO A 36 8.84 -1.70 18.89
CA PRO A 36 9.58 -1.35 17.69
C PRO A 36 10.38 -0.05 17.81
N HIS A 37 9.89 0.91 18.62
CA HIS A 37 10.60 2.16 18.90
C HIS A 37 11.92 1.94 19.66
N VAL A 38 11.95 1.03 20.65
CA VAL A 38 13.16 0.72 21.41
C VAL A 38 14.18 -0.01 20.55
N ILE A 39 13.72 -0.94 19.69
CA ILE A 39 14.58 -1.62 18.72
C ILE A 39 15.21 -0.63 17.75
N LEU A 40 14.43 0.34 17.25
CA LEU A 40 14.92 1.37 16.34
C LEU A 40 15.99 2.25 17.02
N VAL A 41 15.76 2.71 18.25
CA VAL A 41 16.76 3.49 19.01
C VAL A 41 18.03 2.69 19.25
N ILE A 42 17.94 1.42 19.67
CA ILE A 42 19.11 0.56 19.87
C ILE A 42 19.87 0.37 18.56
N SER A 43 19.16 0.16 17.44
CA SER A 43 19.79 0.02 16.12
C SER A 43 20.53 1.29 15.69
N SER A 44 19.97 2.47 15.97
CA SER A 44 20.63 3.75 15.71
C SER A 44 21.89 3.93 16.58
N ILE A 45 21.84 3.57 17.86
CA ILE A 45 23.01 3.63 18.75
C ILE A 45 24.13 2.70 18.24
N ILE A 46 23.78 1.47 17.84
CA ILE A 46 24.75 0.53 17.26
C ILE A 46 25.36 1.10 15.99
N TYR A 47 24.56 1.69 15.10
CA TYR A 47 25.05 2.33 13.87
C TYR A 47 26.02 3.47 14.16
N LEU A 48 25.75 4.30 15.17
CA LEU A 48 26.65 5.37 15.61
C LEU A 48 27.97 4.82 16.17
N ILE A 49 27.94 3.75 16.96
CA ILE A 49 29.16 3.11 17.51
C ILE A 49 30.02 2.54 16.38
N ILE A 50 29.41 1.86 15.40
CA ILE A 50 30.12 1.32 14.24
C ILE A 50 30.75 2.46 13.43
N GLY A 51 30.01 3.55 13.19
CA GLY A 51 30.52 4.73 12.49
C GLY A 51 31.68 5.38 13.23
N ALA A 52 31.56 5.56 14.56
CA ALA A 52 32.62 6.13 15.39
C ALA A 52 33.90 5.27 15.35
N TRP A 53 33.76 3.95 15.43
CA TRP A 53 34.89 3.03 15.32
C TRP A 53 35.55 3.10 13.94
N ALA A 54 34.76 3.14 12.85
CA ALA A 54 35.28 3.24 11.50
C ALA A 54 36.04 4.56 11.27
N PHE A 55 35.47 5.71 11.66
CA PHE A 55 36.16 7.00 11.54
C PHE A 55 37.41 7.07 12.40
N GLN A 56 37.39 6.49 13.62
CA GLN A 56 38.58 6.42 14.46
C GLN A 56 39.71 5.63 13.79
N MET A 57 39.40 4.52 13.11
CA MET A 57 40.42 3.73 12.40
C MET A 57 40.94 4.42 11.13
N LEU A 58 40.06 5.09 10.39
CA LEU A 58 40.42 5.71 9.11
C LEU A 58 41.12 7.07 9.28
N GLU A 59 40.65 7.90 10.20
CA GLU A 59 41.14 9.28 10.38
C GLU A 59 42.01 9.47 11.64
N GLY A 60 41.93 8.56 12.62
CA GLY A 60 42.52 8.77 13.94
C GLY A 60 44.05 8.84 13.94
N GLU A 61 44.73 7.92 13.28
CA GLU A 61 46.20 7.95 13.17
C GLU A 61 46.69 8.97 12.11
N PRO A 62 46.13 9.02 10.88
CA PRO A 62 46.53 10.02 9.89
C PRO A 62 46.40 11.47 10.38
N MET A 63 45.33 11.81 11.12
CA MET A 63 45.17 13.15 11.68
C MET A 63 46.25 13.49 12.71
N LYS A 64 46.64 12.54 13.58
CA LYS A 64 47.72 12.75 14.56
C LYS A 64 49.07 12.93 13.87
N GLU A 65 49.36 12.12 12.85
CA GLU A 65 50.60 12.21 12.09
C GLU A 65 50.69 13.54 11.34
N LYS A 66 49.63 13.92 10.60
CA LYS A 66 49.58 15.21 9.88
C LYS A 66 49.74 16.39 10.84
N LYS A 67 49.07 16.38 11.99
CA LYS A 67 49.21 17.41 13.03
C LYS A 67 50.64 17.46 13.60
N LYS A 68 51.27 16.31 13.82
CA LYS A 68 52.65 16.24 14.33
C LYS A 68 53.64 16.78 13.30
N MET A 69 53.47 16.44 12.02
CA MET A 69 54.32 16.95 10.93
C MET A 69 54.20 18.47 10.80
N GLN A 70 52.99 19.01 10.82
CA GLN A 70 52.77 20.46 10.74
C GLN A 70 53.35 21.22 11.93
N LEU A 71 53.15 20.71 13.15
CA LEU A 71 53.74 21.33 14.35
C LEU A 71 55.27 21.25 14.34
N ALA A 72 55.85 20.19 13.76
CA ALA A 72 57.29 20.09 13.56
C ALA A 72 57.78 21.12 12.54
N GLN A 73 57.06 21.29 11.43
CA GLN A 73 57.40 22.28 10.40
C GLN A 73 57.34 23.72 10.95
N ILE A 74 56.25 24.08 11.62
CA ILE A 74 56.10 25.40 12.27
C ILE A 74 57.24 25.66 13.26
N ARG A 75 57.68 24.63 13.99
CA ARG A 75 58.79 24.75 14.94
C ARG A 75 60.11 25.01 14.24
N VAL A 76 60.41 24.28 13.15
CA VAL A 76 61.62 24.51 12.34
C VAL A 76 61.62 25.94 11.78
N ASP A 77 60.52 26.37 11.17
CA ASP A 77 60.43 27.71 10.57
C ASP A 77 60.51 28.82 11.64
N SER A 78 59.96 28.57 12.84
CA SER A 78 60.07 29.47 14.00
C SER A 78 61.51 29.58 14.51
N ASP A 79 62.20 28.45 14.61
CA ASP A 79 63.58 28.40 15.09
C ASP A 79 64.51 29.11 14.07
N ASP A 80 64.31 28.89 12.77
CA ASP A 80 65.05 29.55 11.67
C ASP A 80 64.84 31.07 11.64
N TYR A 81 63.63 31.56 11.95
CA TYR A 81 63.34 32.98 12.09
C TYR A 81 64.03 33.58 13.31
N MET A 82 63.94 32.91 14.47
CA MET A 82 64.56 33.38 15.70
C MET A 82 66.08 33.40 15.60
N GLU A 83 66.69 32.39 14.98
CA GLU A 83 68.14 32.34 14.77
C GLU A 83 68.61 33.52 13.93
N GLU A 84 67.90 33.87 12.84
CA GLU A 84 68.24 35.03 12.02
C GLU A 84 68.10 36.36 12.76
N VAL A 85 67.03 36.52 13.55
CA VAL A 85 66.86 37.71 14.41
C VAL A 85 68.03 37.83 15.40
N PHE A 86 68.40 36.73 16.06
CA PHE A 86 69.54 36.73 16.99
C PHE A 86 70.87 37.01 16.27
N ASP A 87 71.09 36.46 15.08
CA ASP A 87 72.29 36.66 14.29
C ASP A 87 72.45 38.12 13.86
N LEU A 88 71.36 38.77 13.44
CA LEU A 88 71.34 40.20 13.09
C LEU A 88 71.63 41.09 14.31
N VAL A 89 71.04 40.76 15.47
CA VAL A 89 71.29 41.48 16.72
C VAL A 89 72.74 41.32 17.19
N LEU A 90 73.34 40.13 17.02
CA LEU A 90 74.71 39.86 17.42
C LEU A 90 75.74 40.47 16.45
N LYS A 91 75.50 40.44 15.13
CA LYS A 91 76.39 41.00 14.12
C LYS A 91 76.41 42.53 14.14
N ASN A 92 75.29 43.17 14.44
CA ASN A 92 75.16 44.64 14.43
C ASN A 92 75.24 45.26 15.84
N LYS A 93 75.81 44.54 16.82
CA LYS A 93 75.81 44.93 18.24
C LYS A 93 76.40 46.33 18.53
N GLU A 94 77.28 46.84 17.68
CA GLU A 94 77.83 48.20 17.79
C GLU A 94 76.91 49.27 17.16
N LEU A 95 76.34 49.01 15.98
CA LEU A 95 75.32 49.86 15.33
C LEU A 95 74.05 50.00 16.19
N ILE A 96 73.70 48.95 16.93
CA ILE A 96 72.53 48.87 17.82
C ILE A 96 72.64 49.79 19.04
N LYS A 97 73.86 50.15 19.48
CA LYS A 97 74.05 51.05 20.63
C LYS A 97 73.81 52.52 20.29
N GLU A 98 73.85 52.89 19.01
CA GLU A 98 73.72 54.28 18.55
C GLU A 98 72.34 54.61 17.96
N MET A 99 71.55 53.60 17.57
CA MET A 99 70.22 53.78 16.98
C MET A 99 69.11 53.90 18.03
N ASP A 100 68.07 54.69 17.72
CA ASP A 100 66.84 54.74 18.52
C ASP A 100 66.08 53.41 18.44
N ASP A 101 65.42 53.01 19.53
CA ASP A 101 64.75 51.70 19.66
C ASP A 101 63.73 51.45 18.52
N LYS A 102 63.08 52.52 18.04
CA LYS A 102 62.13 52.45 16.93
C LYS A 102 62.78 52.24 15.57
N GLU A 103 63.93 52.86 15.33
CA GLU A 103 64.67 52.72 14.06
C GLU A 103 65.31 51.34 13.97
N LEU A 104 65.80 50.84 15.10
CA LEU A 104 66.32 49.48 15.21
C LEU A 104 65.24 48.43 14.93
N ALA A 105 64.07 48.56 15.57
CA ALA A 105 62.95 47.65 15.34
C ALA A 105 62.55 47.63 13.86
N LYS A 106 62.48 48.80 13.21
CA LYS A 106 62.16 48.90 11.79
C LYS A 106 63.20 48.21 10.90
N HIS A 107 64.48 48.41 11.18
CA HIS A 107 65.56 47.79 10.41
C HIS A 107 65.57 46.25 10.52
N ILE A 108 65.35 45.72 11.73
CA ILE A 108 65.25 44.26 11.94
C ILE A 108 64.02 43.68 11.24
N ILE A 109 62.87 44.37 11.30
CA ILE A 109 61.65 43.92 10.62
C ILE A 109 61.84 43.88 9.11
N GLU A 110 62.43 44.92 8.50
CA GLU A 110 62.68 44.96 7.05
C GLU A 110 63.64 43.85 6.59
N GLN A 111 64.70 43.56 7.37
CA GLN A 111 65.67 42.52 7.03
C GLN A 111 65.14 41.10 7.23
N THR A 112 64.23 40.89 8.19
CA THR A 112 63.68 39.56 8.52
C THR A 112 62.34 39.26 7.87
N GLN A 113 61.83 40.16 7.02
CA GLN A 113 60.51 40.08 6.42
C GLN A 113 60.27 38.79 5.62
N ASP A 114 61.27 38.28 4.90
CA ASP A 114 61.15 37.07 4.07
C ASP A 114 60.98 35.78 4.92
N LYS A 115 61.81 35.59 5.95
CA LYS A 115 61.67 34.43 6.85
C LYS A 115 60.46 34.55 7.77
N PHE A 116 60.11 35.77 8.20
CA PHE A 116 58.86 36.01 8.89
C PHE A 116 57.67 35.64 8.01
N GLY A 117 57.69 36.01 6.72
CA GLY A 117 56.71 35.60 5.72
C GLY A 117 56.58 34.07 5.64
N LYS A 118 57.70 33.35 5.50
CA LYS A 118 57.72 31.87 5.47
C LYS A 118 57.15 31.23 6.75
N TYR A 119 57.49 31.75 7.93
CA TYR A 119 56.92 31.27 9.20
C TYR A 119 55.40 31.50 9.26
N VAL A 120 54.97 32.70 8.86
CA VAL A 120 53.56 33.07 8.81
C VAL A 120 52.81 32.19 7.79
N ASP A 121 53.39 31.94 6.62
CA ASP A 121 52.84 31.06 5.60
C ASP A 121 52.74 29.61 6.09
N SER A 122 53.74 29.09 6.80
CA SER A 122 53.71 27.76 7.43
C SER A 122 52.58 27.62 8.45
N ILE A 123 52.34 28.67 9.26
CA ILE A 123 51.19 28.72 10.18
C ILE A 123 49.88 28.75 9.41
N PHE A 124 49.79 29.59 8.37
CA PHE A 124 48.59 29.69 7.56
C PHE A 124 48.32 28.40 6.80
N ASP A 125 49.32 27.73 6.25
CA ASP A 125 49.20 26.45 5.53
C ASP A 125 48.79 25.33 6.48
N ALA A 126 49.33 25.30 7.70
CA ALA A 126 48.83 24.40 8.74
C ALA A 126 47.34 24.66 9.05
N HIS A 127 46.92 25.93 9.11
CA HIS A 127 45.52 26.30 9.30
C HIS A 127 44.63 25.97 8.08
N ARG A 128 45.14 26.16 6.86
CA ARG A 128 44.47 25.97 5.56
C ARG A 128 44.32 24.50 5.19
N SER A 129 45.23 23.63 5.62
CA SER A 129 45.18 22.18 5.34
C SER A 129 43.93 21.44 5.84
N PHE A 130 43.10 22.12 6.63
CA PHE A 130 41.81 21.65 7.16
C PHE A 130 40.59 22.33 6.51
N ARG A 131 40.79 23.33 5.64
CA ARG A 131 39.73 24.07 4.93
C ARG A 131 40.19 24.45 3.52
N HIS A 132 39.78 23.67 2.52
CA HIS A 132 40.06 23.96 1.11
C HIS A 132 39.23 25.17 0.62
N GLY A 133 39.82 26.04 -0.22
CA GLY A 133 39.11 27.16 -0.88
C GLY A 133 39.29 28.56 -0.23
N PHE A 134 40.37 28.76 0.53
CA PHE A 134 40.76 30.06 1.10
C PHE A 134 42.17 30.51 0.67
N GLU A 135 42.62 30.10 -0.51
CA GLU A 135 43.98 30.36 -1.00
C GLU A 135 44.20 31.87 -1.23
N ASP A 136 43.32 32.53 -2.00
CA ASP A 136 43.49 33.96 -2.34
C ASP A 136 42.30 34.86 -1.96
N ASP A 137 41.13 34.29 -1.64
CA ASP A 137 39.86 35.04 -1.59
C ASP A 137 39.05 34.75 -0.31
N SER A 138 39.56 35.24 0.83
CA SER A 138 38.92 35.04 2.14
C SER A 138 37.46 35.56 2.15
N PRO A 139 36.53 34.89 2.84
CA PRO A 139 35.11 35.12 2.66
C PRO A 139 34.69 36.39 3.41
N THR A 140 34.27 37.39 2.66
CA THR A 140 33.78 38.68 3.16
C THR A 140 32.25 38.74 3.16
N TRP A 141 31.69 39.67 3.93
CA TRP A 141 30.24 39.94 4.00
C TRP A 141 29.74 40.73 2.79
N ASP A 142 29.91 40.16 1.61
CA ASP A 142 29.41 40.73 0.35
C ASP A 142 27.98 40.22 0.09
N PHE A 143 27.21 40.91 -0.75
CA PHE A 143 25.81 40.55 -0.99
C PHE A 143 25.62 39.12 -1.51
N LEU A 144 26.51 38.65 -2.39
CA LEU A 144 26.49 37.28 -2.93
C LEU A 144 26.76 36.25 -1.82
N ASN A 145 27.80 36.48 -1.00
CA ASN A 145 28.12 35.63 0.16
C ASN A 145 26.99 35.63 1.21
N ALA A 146 26.31 36.77 1.40
CA ALA A 146 25.15 36.89 2.28
C ALA A 146 23.93 36.11 1.75
N ILE A 147 23.69 36.08 0.43
CA ILE A 147 22.65 35.22 -0.17
C ILE A 147 22.97 33.75 0.06
N VAL A 148 24.21 33.33 -0.16
CA VAL A 148 24.59 31.92 0.07
C VAL A 148 24.47 31.57 1.54
N PHE A 149 24.93 32.43 2.44
CA PHE A 149 24.77 32.26 3.89
C PHE A 149 23.30 32.11 4.29
N THR A 150 22.44 33.05 3.86
CA THR A 150 21.01 33.01 4.21
C THR A 150 20.30 31.80 3.60
N THR A 151 20.59 31.46 2.34
CA THR A 151 19.98 30.30 1.67
C THR A 151 20.42 29.00 2.35
N THR A 152 21.71 28.80 2.58
CA THR A 152 22.25 27.57 3.18
C THR A 152 21.85 27.41 4.65
N THR A 153 21.65 28.52 5.36
CA THR A 153 21.11 28.52 6.72
C THR A 153 19.66 28.06 6.73
N LEU A 154 18.81 28.61 5.84
CA LEU A 154 17.38 28.25 5.78
C LEU A 154 17.15 26.83 5.30
N THR A 155 17.98 26.33 4.38
CA THR A 155 17.95 24.94 3.92
C THR A 155 18.60 23.96 4.90
N SER A 156 19.09 24.43 6.05
CA SER A 156 19.79 23.64 7.08
C SER A 156 21.07 22.94 6.61
N ILE A 157 21.67 23.38 5.49
CA ILE A 157 22.99 22.90 5.05
C ILE A 157 24.07 23.52 5.94
N GLY A 158 24.05 24.85 6.07
CA GLY A 158 24.92 25.59 6.98
C GLY A 158 26.43 25.42 6.78
N PHE A 159 26.96 25.62 5.56
CA PHE A 159 28.40 25.49 5.28
C PHE A 159 29.33 26.30 6.22
N GLY A 160 28.84 27.41 6.76
CA GLY A 160 29.62 28.18 7.74
C GLY A 160 30.83 28.92 7.16
N PHE A 161 30.87 29.17 5.84
CA PHE A 161 31.91 29.99 5.21
C PHE A 161 32.01 31.39 5.83
N VAL A 162 30.85 31.99 6.14
CA VAL A 162 30.73 33.23 6.93
C VAL A 162 29.74 33.00 8.07
N CYS A 163 29.99 33.63 9.22
CA CYS A 163 29.14 33.55 10.41
C CYS A 163 29.04 34.91 11.11
N PRO A 164 27.89 35.26 11.74
CA PRO A 164 27.77 36.53 12.45
C PRO A 164 28.62 36.54 13.72
N ILE A 165 29.55 37.48 13.76
CA ILE A 165 30.47 37.67 14.90
C ILE A 165 29.85 38.59 15.95
N THR A 166 29.06 39.58 15.51
CA THR A 166 28.44 40.58 16.39
C THR A 166 27.28 40.01 17.21
N PHE A 167 27.06 40.56 18.41
CA PHE A 167 25.93 40.19 19.27
C PHE A 167 24.59 40.31 18.54
N TRP A 168 24.34 41.49 17.94
CA TRP A 168 23.10 41.75 17.19
C TRP A 168 22.94 40.87 15.96
N GLY A 169 24.04 40.54 15.26
CA GLY A 169 24.00 39.60 14.14
C GLY A 169 23.55 38.20 14.57
N ARG A 170 24.00 37.71 15.74
CA ARG A 170 23.57 36.43 16.29
C ARG A 170 22.11 36.44 16.76
N VAL A 171 21.68 37.52 17.40
CA VAL A 171 20.27 37.70 17.81
C VAL A 171 19.36 37.71 16.57
N PHE A 172 19.73 38.47 15.54
CA PHE A 172 19.00 38.49 14.28
C PHE A 172 18.94 37.10 13.63
N LEU A 173 20.05 36.37 13.57
CA LEU A 173 20.10 35.02 13.04
C LEU A 173 19.12 34.06 13.75
N ILE A 174 19.04 34.13 15.09
CA ILE A 174 18.10 33.29 15.86
C ILE A 174 16.66 33.57 15.43
N VAL A 175 16.25 34.85 15.40
CA VAL A 175 14.89 35.25 14.99
C VAL A 175 14.61 34.86 13.54
N TYR A 176 15.59 35.08 12.67
CA TYR A 176 15.51 34.72 11.25
C TYR A 176 15.31 33.22 11.04
N CYS A 177 16.05 32.36 11.76
CA CYS A 177 15.91 30.90 11.66
C CYS A 177 14.58 30.37 12.19
N VAL A 178 14.07 30.94 13.30
CA VAL A 178 12.78 30.52 13.90
C VAL A 178 11.62 30.67 12.92
N ILE A 179 11.64 31.72 12.09
CA ILE A 179 10.59 31.98 11.10
C ILE A 179 10.94 31.31 9.75
N GLY A 180 12.19 31.43 9.33
CA GLY A 180 12.64 31.02 8.01
C GLY A 180 12.71 29.51 7.81
N ILE A 181 13.15 28.74 8.81
CA ILE A 181 13.26 27.27 8.67
C ILE A 181 11.87 26.64 8.46
N PRO A 182 10.83 26.93 9.27
CA PRO A 182 9.49 26.41 9.01
C PRO A 182 8.95 26.80 7.64
N LEU A 183 9.14 28.06 7.23
CA LEU A 183 8.73 28.53 5.90
C LEU A 183 9.44 27.75 4.79
N CYS A 184 10.76 27.54 4.92
CA CYS A 184 11.56 26.78 3.97
C CYS A 184 11.14 25.31 3.90
N LEU A 185 10.82 24.67 5.03
CA LEU A 185 10.36 23.28 5.05
C LEU A 185 9.02 23.12 4.32
N VAL A 186 8.08 24.07 4.51
CA VAL A 186 6.79 24.07 3.82
C VAL A 186 6.96 24.29 2.33
N THR A 187 7.80 25.22 1.90
CA THR A 187 8.05 25.46 0.47
C THR A 187 8.70 24.26 -0.20
N VAL A 188 9.73 23.67 0.44
CA VAL A 188 10.39 22.46 -0.06
C VAL A 188 9.41 21.29 -0.14
N ALA A 189 8.54 21.09 0.85
CA ALA A 189 7.52 20.03 0.81
C ALA A 189 6.52 20.24 -0.34
N ASN A 190 6.06 21.47 -0.57
CA ASN A 190 5.15 21.79 -1.68
C ASN A 190 5.82 21.57 -3.04
N ILE A 191 7.08 21.98 -3.19
CA ILE A 191 7.87 21.75 -4.41
C ILE A 191 8.07 20.24 -4.63
N ALA A 192 8.43 19.50 -3.60
CA ALA A 192 8.59 18.05 -3.65
C ALA A 192 7.29 17.35 -4.11
N LYS A 193 6.13 17.77 -3.59
CA LYS A 193 4.82 17.25 -4.03
C LYS A 193 4.60 17.50 -5.52
N PHE A 194 4.79 18.73 -5.99
CA PHE A 194 4.64 19.10 -7.41
C PHE A 194 5.58 18.28 -8.33
N ILE A 195 6.83 18.10 -7.91
CA ILE A 195 7.82 17.28 -8.63
C ILE A 195 7.35 15.81 -8.68
N SER A 196 6.86 15.26 -7.56
CA SER A 196 6.39 13.86 -7.49
C SER A 196 5.20 13.59 -8.43
N GLU A 197 4.24 14.51 -8.49
CA GLU A 197 3.07 14.41 -9.39
C GLU A 197 3.48 14.50 -10.86
N SER A 198 4.44 15.38 -11.16
CA SER A 198 5.00 15.54 -12.51
C SER A 198 5.74 14.28 -12.97
N PHE A 199 6.56 13.67 -12.10
CA PHE A 199 7.22 12.39 -12.38
C PHE A 199 6.21 11.27 -12.62
N PHE A 200 5.13 11.21 -11.84
CA PHE A 200 4.09 10.21 -12.03
C PHE A 200 3.39 10.35 -13.39
N LYS A 201 3.06 11.58 -13.80
CA LYS A 201 2.53 11.88 -15.13
C LYS A 201 3.51 11.48 -16.25
N LEU A 202 4.80 11.74 -16.05
CA LEU A 202 5.84 11.37 -17.02
C LEU A 202 6.00 9.84 -17.13
N TRP A 203 6.03 9.13 -16.00
CA TRP A 203 6.18 7.67 -15.94
C TRP A 203 4.98 6.95 -16.57
N THR A 204 3.77 7.39 -16.26
CA THR A 204 2.54 6.84 -16.86
C THR A 204 2.48 7.13 -18.36
N SER A 205 3.00 8.26 -18.81
CA SER A 205 3.11 8.58 -20.25
C SER A 205 4.17 7.74 -20.95
N TRP A 206 5.33 7.53 -20.31
CA TRP A 206 6.42 6.72 -20.85
C TRP A 206 6.05 5.25 -20.97
N THR A 207 5.39 4.68 -19.96
CA THR A 207 4.90 3.29 -20.01
C THR A 207 3.87 3.08 -21.12
N LYS A 208 2.94 4.03 -21.31
CA LYS A 208 2.00 4.04 -22.45
C LYS A 208 2.73 4.11 -23.79
N PHE A 209 3.77 4.96 -23.91
CA PHE A 209 4.56 5.09 -25.12
C PHE A 209 5.41 3.84 -25.44
N LYS A 210 6.02 3.23 -24.43
CA LYS A 210 6.79 1.98 -24.57
C LYS A 210 5.90 0.80 -24.97
N ASN A 211 4.68 0.73 -24.43
CA ASN A 211 3.69 -0.25 -24.84
C ASN A 211 3.15 -0.01 -26.26
N ARG A 212 3.13 1.25 -26.74
CA ARG A 212 2.82 1.59 -28.14
C ARG A 212 3.94 1.23 -29.12
N LYS A 213 5.22 1.36 -28.72
CA LYS A 213 6.38 1.17 -29.61
C LYS A 213 6.79 -0.31 -29.75
N ASN A 214 6.54 -1.12 -28.73
CA ASN A 214 6.59 -2.57 -28.86
C ASN A 214 5.27 -3.04 -29.48
N ASN A 215 5.24 -3.26 -30.81
CA ASN A 215 4.16 -3.94 -31.55
C ASN A 215 3.94 -5.39 -31.06
N LYS A 216 3.57 -5.57 -29.79
CA LYS A 216 2.80 -6.73 -29.37
C LYS A 216 1.36 -6.36 -29.64
N GLU A 217 0.72 -7.09 -30.56
CA GLU A 217 -0.74 -7.12 -30.63
C GLU A 217 -1.30 -7.20 -29.20
N PRO A 218 -2.35 -6.43 -28.88
CA PRO A 218 -2.97 -6.53 -27.59
C PRO A 218 -3.57 -7.93 -27.48
N SER A 219 -2.84 -8.85 -26.84
CA SER A 219 -3.47 -10.01 -26.23
C SER A 219 -4.48 -9.42 -25.26
N ALA A 220 -5.76 -9.70 -25.50
CA ALA A 220 -6.92 -9.18 -24.78
C ALA A 220 -7.02 -9.68 -23.33
N ASN A 221 -5.89 -9.72 -22.62
CA ASN A 221 -5.71 -10.11 -21.23
C ASN A 221 -4.59 -9.26 -20.63
N GLY A 222 -4.95 -8.11 -20.09
CA GLY A 222 -4.11 -7.40 -19.13
C GLY A 222 -3.96 -5.91 -19.41
N SER A 223 -4.35 -5.11 -18.42
CA SER A 223 -3.93 -3.72 -18.19
C SER A 223 -4.61 -2.57 -18.94
N GLU A 224 -5.95 -2.56 -19.00
CA GLU A 224 -6.70 -1.28 -19.15
C GLU A 224 -7.57 -0.92 -17.92
N GLU A 225 -7.74 -1.82 -16.95
CA GLU A 225 -8.57 -1.54 -15.76
C GLU A 225 -7.81 -1.05 -14.52
N GLU A 226 -6.49 -0.88 -14.57
CA GLU A 226 -5.72 -0.32 -13.45
C GLU A 226 -5.57 1.20 -13.49
N VAL A 227 -5.86 1.86 -14.63
CA VAL A 227 -5.65 3.32 -14.77
C VAL A 227 -6.95 4.10 -14.68
N GLN A 228 -8.11 3.48 -14.95
CA GLN A 228 -9.39 4.19 -15.03
C GLN A 228 -10.27 4.05 -13.78
N GLY A 229 -9.84 3.26 -12.79
CA GLY A 229 -10.45 3.21 -11.46
C GLY A 229 -9.83 4.16 -10.43
N LEU A 230 -8.91 5.03 -10.87
CA LEU A 230 -8.14 5.93 -9.99
C LEU A 230 -8.68 7.36 -9.90
N PHE A 231 -9.58 7.75 -10.81
CA PHE A 231 -10.20 9.07 -10.83
C PHE A 231 -11.70 8.89 -10.91
N ASN A 232 -12.32 8.66 -9.76
CA ASN A 232 -13.77 8.81 -9.59
C ASN A 232 -13.97 9.79 -8.44
N ASP A 233 -14.53 10.95 -8.79
CA ASP A 233 -14.44 12.24 -8.08
C ASP A 233 -15.30 12.34 -6.80
N SER A 234 -15.04 11.54 -5.76
CA SER A 234 -15.85 11.69 -4.52
C SER A 234 -15.25 11.23 -3.18
N GLU A 235 -13.94 11.01 -3.06
CA GLU A 235 -13.30 10.84 -1.74
C GLU A 235 -12.10 11.79 -1.62
N ASP A 236 -11.96 12.42 -0.45
CA ASP A 236 -11.00 13.47 -0.13
C ASP A 236 -9.63 13.26 -0.81
N GLU A 237 -9.24 14.18 -1.68
CA GLU A 237 -8.02 14.10 -2.49
C GLU A 237 -6.76 13.77 -1.66
N GLN A 238 -6.75 14.13 -0.38
CA GLN A 238 -5.66 13.88 0.55
C GLN A 238 -5.47 12.39 0.93
N ASP A 239 -6.57 11.63 1.10
CA ASP A 239 -6.54 10.21 1.53
C ASP A 239 -6.34 9.27 0.32
N ILE A 240 -6.76 9.73 -0.87
CA ILE A 240 -6.42 9.11 -2.16
C ILE A 240 -4.94 9.36 -2.50
N LEU A 241 -4.41 10.57 -2.28
CA LEU A 241 -2.98 10.86 -2.48
C LEU A 241 -2.09 9.96 -1.61
N ASP A 242 -2.43 9.72 -0.34
CA ASP A 242 -1.66 8.82 0.54
C ASP A 242 -1.74 7.33 0.14
N ARG A 243 -2.84 6.89 -0.49
CA ARG A 243 -2.99 5.50 -0.97
C ARG A 243 -2.49 5.27 -2.40
N VAL A 244 -2.52 6.29 -3.24
CA VAL A 244 -2.09 6.25 -4.66
C VAL A 244 -0.62 6.64 -4.84
N THR A 245 -0.03 7.45 -3.95
CA THR A 245 1.43 7.72 -3.96
C THR A 245 2.27 6.48 -3.60
N LEU A 246 1.63 5.44 -3.06
CA LEU A 246 2.22 4.12 -2.80
C LEU A 246 1.97 3.12 -3.95
N VAL A 247 1.90 3.60 -5.21
CA VAL A 247 2.37 2.79 -6.34
C VAL A 247 3.85 2.55 -6.13
N ARG A 248 4.11 1.48 -5.36
CA ARG A 248 5.31 0.75 -5.00
C ARG A 248 6.50 0.94 -5.94
N PHE A 249 7.09 2.13 -6.00
CA PHE A 249 8.49 2.25 -6.31
C PHE A 249 9.23 1.59 -5.15
N PRO A 250 9.99 0.50 -5.37
CA PRO A 250 10.89 0.01 -4.35
C PRO A 250 11.70 1.21 -3.84
N PRO A 251 11.93 1.38 -2.52
CA PRO A 251 12.74 2.49 -2.01
C PRO A 251 14.08 2.61 -2.75
N ILE A 252 14.63 1.49 -3.23
CA ILE A 252 15.79 1.41 -4.13
C ILE A 252 15.66 2.32 -5.36
N VAL A 253 14.49 2.39 -6.01
CA VAL A 253 14.26 3.23 -7.19
C VAL A 253 14.26 4.72 -6.81
N VAL A 254 13.64 5.09 -5.70
CA VAL A 254 13.62 6.47 -5.21
C VAL A 254 15.05 6.93 -4.86
N PHE A 255 15.80 6.10 -4.13
CA PHE A 255 17.22 6.38 -3.84
C PHE A 255 18.09 6.39 -5.10
N SER A 256 17.78 5.59 -6.11
CA SER A 256 18.55 5.60 -7.36
C SER A 256 18.45 6.94 -8.08
N PHE A 257 17.30 7.64 -8.03
CA PHE A 257 17.17 8.97 -8.62
C PHE A 257 18.02 10.01 -7.90
N ALA A 258 18.02 10.00 -6.56
CA ALA A 258 18.88 10.88 -5.78
C ALA A 258 20.38 10.60 -6.04
N ILE A 259 20.77 9.34 -6.16
CA ILE A 259 22.15 8.94 -6.45
C ILE A 259 22.55 9.38 -7.87
N ILE A 260 21.71 9.15 -8.87
CA ILE A 260 21.97 9.56 -10.26
C ILE A 260 22.10 11.09 -10.33
N TYR A 261 21.22 11.83 -9.66
CA TYR A 261 21.32 13.28 -9.59
C TYR A 261 22.64 13.72 -8.96
N GLY A 262 23.03 13.13 -7.82
CA GLY A 262 24.30 13.42 -7.15
C GLY A 262 25.52 13.14 -8.03
N LEU A 263 25.50 12.04 -8.80
CA LEU A 263 26.58 11.71 -9.74
C LEU A 263 26.68 12.71 -10.91
N ILE A 264 25.54 13.14 -11.45
CA ILE A 264 25.49 14.13 -12.53
C ILE A 264 25.98 15.50 -12.00
N ALA A 265 25.48 15.92 -10.84
CA ALA A 265 25.89 17.16 -10.20
C ALA A 265 27.38 17.18 -9.88
N ALA A 266 27.93 16.09 -9.35
CA ALA A 266 29.37 15.94 -9.11
C ALA A 266 30.20 16.06 -10.39
N GLY A 267 29.73 15.46 -11.50
CA GLY A 267 30.40 15.57 -12.79
C GLY A 267 30.36 16.99 -13.39
N LEU A 268 29.30 17.76 -13.12
CA LEU A 268 29.22 19.17 -13.50
C LEU A 268 30.16 20.03 -12.66
N ILE A 269 30.16 19.83 -11.34
CA ILE A 269 31.01 20.59 -10.40
C ILE A 269 32.48 20.31 -10.68
N ALA A 270 32.88 19.06 -10.89
CA ALA A 270 34.26 18.70 -11.23
C ALA A 270 34.76 19.27 -12.58
N ARG A 271 33.85 19.81 -13.40
CA ARG A 271 34.19 20.45 -14.68
C ARG A 271 34.24 21.98 -14.58
N TRP A 272 33.56 22.56 -13.60
CA TRP A 272 33.53 24.01 -13.36
C TRP A 272 34.52 24.43 -12.28
N GLU A 273 34.74 23.60 -11.28
CA GLU A 273 35.74 23.77 -10.24
C GLU A 273 36.97 22.92 -10.56
N GLU A 274 38.14 23.35 -10.12
CA GLU A 274 39.40 22.59 -10.24
C GLU A 274 39.50 21.41 -9.25
N TRP A 275 38.35 20.82 -8.88
CA TRP A 275 38.27 19.72 -7.94
C TRP A 275 38.30 18.37 -8.65
N THR A 276 38.85 17.35 -8.00
CA THR A 276 38.73 15.99 -8.48
C THR A 276 37.25 15.54 -8.46
N PHE A 277 36.92 14.53 -9.27
CA PHE A 277 35.55 13.99 -9.28
C PHE A 277 35.13 13.46 -7.91
N LEU A 278 36.05 12.89 -7.14
CA LEU A 278 35.77 12.36 -5.80
C LEU A 278 35.46 13.49 -4.80
N GLU A 279 36.23 14.58 -4.83
CA GLU A 279 35.99 15.76 -3.98
C GLU A 279 34.67 16.43 -4.34
N SER A 280 34.39 16.56 -5.64
CA SER A 280 33.10 17.08 -6.13
C SER A 280 31.93 16.19 -5.71
N LEU A 281 32.10 14.87 -5.75
CA LEU A 281 31.10 13.90 -5.29
C LEU A 281 30.86 14.03 -3.78
N TYR A 282 31.93 14.10 -3.00
CA TYR A 282 31.89 14.29 -1.55
C TYR A 282 31.16 15.59 -1.19
N PHE A 283 31.58 16.73 -1.77
CA PHE A 283 30.93 18.02 -1.56
C PHE A 283 29.43 17.97 -1.93
N THR A 284 29.10 17.40 -3.09
CA THR A 284 27.72 17.29 -3.57
C THR A 284 26.83 16.50 -2.61
N PHE A 285 27.27 15.30 -2.18
CA PHE A 285 26.46 14.47 -1.29
C PHE A 285 26.37 15.05 0.14
N VAL A 286 27.45 15.63 0.66
CA VAL A 286 27.46 16.31 1.97
C VAL A 286 26.53 17.53 1.97
N ALA A 287 26.47 18.29 0.87
CA ALA A 287 25.57 19.42 0.71
C ALA A 287 24.10 18.99 0.56
N ILE A 288 23.83 18.03 -0.33
CA ILE A 288 22.47 17.57 -0.63
C ILE A 288 21.82 16.83 0.54
N LEU A 289 22.61 16.08 1.34
CA LEU A 289 22.15 15.45 2.58
C LEU A 289 22.06 16.42 3.76
N THR A 290 22.23 17.74 3.52
CA THR A 290 22.16 18.82 4.52
C THR A 290 23.10 18.60 5.70
N VAL A 291 24.30 18.06 5.47
CA VAL A 291 25.35 17.92 6.49
C VAL A 291 26.25 19.16 6.49
N GLY A 292 26.71 19.57 5.30
CA GLY A 292 27.38 20.86 5.06
C GLY A 292 28.61 21.16 5.92
N PHE A 293 29.67 20.33 5.87
CA PHE A 293 30.89 20.58 6.64
C PHE A 293 31.61 21.90 6.35
N GLY A 294 31.47 22.43 5.12
CA GLY A 294 32.10 23.70 4.73
C GLY A 294 33.61 23.64 4.53
N ASP A 295 34.13 22.44 4.32
CA ASP A 295 35.53 22.14 4.05
C ASP A 295 35.94 22.38 2.60
N PHE A 296 34.99 22.34 1.66
CA PHE A 296 35.15 22.75 0.25
C PHE A 296 34.30 23.97 -0.05
N ARG A 297 34.93 25.03 -0.55
CA ARG A 297 34.27 26.28 -0.95
C ARG A 297 34.43 26.53 -2.45
N PRO A 298 33.32 26.66 -3.21
CA PRO A 298 33.39 27.01 -4.63
C PRO A 298 33.95 28.40 -4.91
N GLU A 299 34.48 28.59 -6.11
CA GLU A 299 34.88 29.91 -6.58
C GLU A 299 33.71 30.91 -6.65
N PRO A 300 33.94 32.22 -6.40
CA PRO A 300 32.88 33.23 -6.39
C PRO A 300 32.07 33.31 -7.69
N HIS A 301 32.70 33.07 -8.85
CA HIS A 301 32.02 33.12 -10.15
C HIS A 301 30.98 31.99 -10.33
N ASN A 302 31.29 30.80 -9.82
CA ASN A 302 30.46 29.60 -9.97
C ASN A 302 29.49 29.39 -8.79
N MET A 303 29.68 30.13 -7.70
CA MET A 303 29.00 29.98 -6.42
C MET A 303 27.46 29.98 -6.52
N ILE A 304 26.87 30.85 -7.34
CA ILE A 304 25.40 30.88 -7.55
C ILE A 304 24.91 29.62 -8.27
N THR A 305 25.63 29.19 -9.31
CA THR A 305 25.27 28.00 -10.10
C THR A 305 25.32 26.76 -9.23
N ILE A 306 26.37 26.63 -8.40
CA ILE A 306 26.53 25.53 -7.45
C ILE A 306 25.47 25.59 -6.35
N LEU A 307 25.08 26.78 -5.89
CA LEU A 307 23.96 26.94 -4.97
C LEU A 307 22.64 26.44 -5.57
N ILE A 308 22.36 26.73 -6.85
CA ILE A 308 21.13 26.27 -7.51
C ILE A 308 21.14 24.75 -7.66
N VAL A 309 22.27 24.15 -8.05
CA VAL A 309 22.42 22.69 -8.16
C VAL A 309 22.25 22.04 -6.78
N THR A 310 22.89 22.56 -5.73
CA THR A 310 22.73 22.00 -4.38
C THR A 310 21.30 22.15 -3.86
N LEU A 311 20.62 23.27 -4.11
CA LEU A 311 19.21 23.46 -3.77
C LEU A 311 18.28 22.47 -4.51
N GLY A 312 18.54 22.24 -5.80
CA GLY A 312 17.83 21.21 -6.58
C GLY A 312 18.02 19.81 -5.98
N GLY A 313 19.22 19.50 -5.52
CA GLY A 313 19.49 18.23 -4.85
C GLY A 313 18.83 18.09 -3.48
N VAL A 314 18.83 19.14 -2.66
CA VAL A 314 18.14 19.15 -1.36
C VAL A 314 16.63 18.97 -1.55
N THR A 315 16.02 19.62 -2.54
CA THR A 315 14.59 19.43 -2.84
C THR A 315 14.29 17.99 -3.31
N LEU A 316 15.18 17.37 -4.08
CA LEU A 316 15.03 15.98 -4.50
C LEU A 316 15.21 14.98 -3.34
N THR A 317 16.19 15.18 -2.47
CA THR A 317 16.42 14.28 -1.34
C THR A 317 15.38 14.42 -0.25
N THR A 318 14.89 15.63 0.02
CA THR A 318 13.74 15.84 0.92
C THR A 318 12.49 15.15 0.40
N MET A 319 12.21 15.19 -0.91
CA MET A 319 11.17 14.37 -1.54
C MET A 319 11.38 12.88 -1.26
N CYS A 320 12.61 12.38 -1.44
CA CYS A 320 12.93 10.97 -1.19
C CYS A 320 12.73 10.58 0.28
N MET A 321 13.22 11.40 1.21
CA MET A 321 13.07 11.19 2.65
C MET A 321 11.60 11.24 3.08
N ASP A 322 10.78 12.12 2.51
CA ASP A 322 9.36 12.25 2.83
C ASP A 322 8.55 11.02 2.39
N VAL A 323 8.80 10.53 1.16
CA VAL A 323 8.20 9.27 0.65
C VAL A 323 8.60 8.08 1.52
N VAL A 324 9.89 7.96 1.82
CA VAL A 324 10.44 6.90 2.67
C VAL A 324 9.88 6.98 4.09
N GLY A 325 9.83 8.18 4.66
CA GLY A 325 9.31 8.46 6.00
C GLY A 325 7.86 8.02 6.15
N ARG A 326 6.98 8.45 5.23
CA ARG A 326 5.56 8.03 5.22
C ARG A 326 5.40 6.51 5.12
N MET A 327 6.23 5.85 4.31
CA MET A 327 6.20 4.39 4.14
C MET A 327 6.68 3.64 5.39
N TYR A 328 7.79 4.04 6.01
CA TYR A 328 8.33 3.34 7.18
C TYR A 328 7.56 3.64 8.47
N LEU A 329 7.06 4.86 8.68
CA LEU A 329 6.27 5.23 9.86
C LEU A 329 4.97 4.42 9.95
N THR A 330 4.26 4.28 8.84
CA THR A 330 3.02 3.49 8.77
C THR A 330 3.28 2.01 9.04
N GLU A 331 4.33 1.43 8.48
CA GLU A 331 4.73 0.05 8.74
C GLU A 331 5.19 -0.18 10.18
N ILE A 332 5.99 0.73 10.77
CA ILE A 332 6.46 0.62 12.17
C ILE A 332 5.27 0.73 13.14
N HIS A 333 4.36 1.67 12.92
CA HIS A 333 3.14 1.82 13.74
C HIS A 333 2.18 0.63 13.56
N TYR A 334 2.11 0.07 12.36
CA TYR A 334 1.36 -1.14 12.10
C TYR A 334 1.97 -2.35 12.82
N LEU A 335 3.29 -2.53 12.73
CA LEU A 335 4.03 -3.59 13.40
C LEU A 335 3.90 -3.47 14.93
N GLY A 336 4.02 -2.26 15.47
CA GLY A 336 3.89 -1.96 16.90
C GLY A 336 2.51 -2.27 17.47
N ARG A 337 1.44 -1.84 16.80
CA ARG A 337 0.06 -2.16 17.21
C ARG A 337 -0.23 -3.66 17.17
N LYS A 338 0.41 -4.40 16.26
CA LYS A 338 0.21 -5.84 16.12
C LYS A 338 1.08 -6.70 17.05
N LEU A 339 2.30 -6.26 17.35
CA LEU A 339 3.16 -6.88 18.37
C LEU A 339 2.56 -6.78 19.77
N GLN A 340 1.83 -5.70 20.06
CA GLN A 340 1.10 -5.56 21.33
C GLN A 340 -0.11 -6.49 21.46
N THR A 341 -0.73 -6.92 20.36
CA THR A 341 -2.01 -7.65 20.40
C THR A 341 -1.90 -9.16 20.22
N ASN A 342 -0.83 -9.73 19.65
CA ASN A 342 -0.72 -11.19 19.49
C ASN A 342 0.72 -11.74 19.37
N ASN A 343 0.87 -13.04 19.70
CA ASN A 343 2.09 -13.82 19.52
C ASN A 343 2.70 -13.64 18.10
N PRO A 344 4.03 -13.54 17.95
CA PRO A 344 4.71 -13.16 16.70
C PRO A 344 4.39 -14.08 15.50
N PHE A 345 4.02 -15.34 15.74
CA PHE A 345 3.63 -16.30 14.72
C PHE A 345 2.26 -16.04 14.07
N TYR A 346 1.42 -15.20 14.69
CA TYR A 346 0.12 -14.80 14.13
C TYR A 346 0.29 -13.96 12.86
N LEU A 347 1.32 -13.10 12.81
CA LEU A 347 1.60 -12.24 11.65
C LEU A 347 1.89 -13.04 10.38
N ILE A 348 2.67 -14.11 10.50
CA ILE A 348 3.00 -14.99 9.37
C ILE A 348 1.74 -15.72 8.88
N ARG A 349 0.89 -16.20 9.80
CA ARG A 349 -0.38 -16.86 9.47
C ARG A 349 -1.39 -15.91 8.83
N GLU A 350 -1.51 -14.69 9.35
CA GLU A 350 -2.41 -13.67 8.82
C GLU A 350 -1.93 -13.11 7.48
N ALA A 351 -0.62 -12.90 7.29
CA ALA A 351 -0.04 -12.51 6.01
C ALA A 351 -0.25 -13.60 4.95
N LYS A 352 -0.07 -14.89 5.31
CA LYS A 352 -0.35 -16.02 4.44
C LYS A 352 -1.85 -16.13 4.12
N ALA A 353 -2.73 -15.81 5.08
CA ALA A 353 -4.18 -15.75 4.87
C ALA A 353 -4.60 -14.56 4.00
N ARG A 354 -3.99 -13.37 4.15
CA ARG A 354 -4.24 -12.20 3.31
C ARG A 354 -3.80 -12.43 1.87
N ARG A 355 -2.63 -13.06 1.65
CA ARG A 355 -2.21 -13.46 0.28
C ARG A 355 -3.22 -14.43 -0.35
N ARG A 356 -3.76 -15.36 0.43
CA ARG A 356 -4.83 -16.26 -0.05
C ARG A 356 -6.14 -15.52 -0.34
N ARG A 357 -6.56 -14.58 0.52
CA ARG A 357 -7.78 -13.77 0.31
C ARG A 357 -7.63 -12.80 -0.87
N ALA A 358 -6.47 -12.19 -1.06
CA ALA A 358 -6.18 -11.31 -2.20
C ALA A 358 -6.13 -12.11 -3.50
N ALA A 359 -5.49 -13.29 -3.51
CA ALA A 359 -5.52 -14.20 -4.65
C ALA A 359 -6.93 -14.71 -4.95
N MET A 360 -7.75 -14.97 -3.92
CA MET A 360 -9.14 -15.39 -4.08
C MET A 360 -10.05 -14.24 -4.53
N ALA A 361 -9.79 -13.00 -4.08
CA ALA A 361 -10.52 -11.81 -4.48
C ALA A 361 -10.19 -11.38 -5.92
N SER A 362 -8.92 -11.46 -6.33
CA SER A 362 -8.53 -11.21 -7.73
C SER A 362 -9.13 -12.26 -8.67
N LEU A 363 -9.22 -13.50 -8.20
CA LEU A 363 -9.82 -14.60 -8.94
C LEU A 363 -11.35 -14.47 -9.01
N LEU A 364 -12.01 -14.02 -7.93
CA LEU A 364 -13.43 -13.65 -7.92
C LEU A 364 -13.74 -12.43 -8.79
N ALA A 365 -12.86 -11.43 -8.85
CA ALA A 365 -13.00 -10.26 -9.72
C ALA A 365 -12.81 -10.64 -11.20
N GLN A 366 -11.85 -11.51 -11.51
CA GLN A 366 -11.72 -12.13 -12.85
C GLN A 366 -12.96 -12.96 -13.21
N LEU A 367 -13.59 -13.61 -12.23
CA LEU A 367 -14.84 -14.34 -12.43
C LEU A 367 -16.04 -13.43 -12.65
N ALA A 368 -16.16 -12.32 -11.95
CA ALA A 368 -17.19 -11.31 -12.20
C ALA A 368 -17.05 -10.71 -13.61
N ARG A 369 -15.82 -10.39 -14.04
CA ARG A 369 -15.54 -9.94 -15.43
C ARG A 369 -15.87 -11.01 -16.46
N GLY A 370 -15.53 -12.28 -16.18
CA GLY A 370 -15.88 -13.42 -17.03
C GLY A 370 -17.39 -13.63 -17.15
N MET A 371 -18.16 -13.42 -16.08
CA MET A 371 -19.63 -13.52 -16.09
C MET A 371 -20.30 -12.36 -16.83
N ILE A 372 -19.79 -11.13 -16.70
CA ILE A 372 -20.33 -9.93 -17.37
C ILE A 372 -19.99 -9.95 -18.88
N PHE A 373 -18.77 -10.35 -19.27
CA PHE A 373 -18.38 -10.49 -20.68
C PHE A 373 -18.98 -11.72 -21.35
N ALA A 374 -19.17 -12.84 -20.64
CA ALA A 374 -19.82 -14.03 -21.20
C ALA A 374 -21.29 -13.79 -21.50
N HIS A 375 -22.03 -13.04 -20.66
CA HIS A 375 -23.44 -12.75 -20.90
C HIS A 375 -23.65 -11.75 -22.06
N ARG A 376 -22.77 -10.73 -22.17
CA ARG A 376 -22.79 -9.77 -23.30
C ARG A 376 -22.46 -10.45 -24.62
N ASN A 377 -21.43 -11.29 -24.66
CA ASN A 377 -21.07 -12.05 -25.87
C ASN A 377 -22.10 -13.12 -26.23
N TYR A 378 -22.77 -13.78 -25.27
CA TYR A 378 -23.83 -14.74 -25.59
C TYR A 378 -25.06 -14.06 -26.20
N SER A 379 -25.46 -12.88 -25.70
CA SER A 379 -26.56 -12.12 -26.30
C SER A 379 -26.25 -11.64 -27.73
N GLU A 380 -25.02 -11.18 -28.01
CA GLU A 380 -24.60 -10.81 -29.37
C GLU A 380 -24.40 -12.02 -30.30
N LEU A 381 -23.82 -13.12 -29.81
CA LEU A 381 -23.69 -14.37 -30.56
C LEU A 381 -25.06 -15.01 -30.82
N ALA A 382 -26.00 -14.94 -29.87
CA ALA A 382 -27.38 -15.37 -30.05
C ALA A 382 -28.10 -14.48 -31.07
N ARG A 383 -27.91 -13.15 -31.03
CA ARG A 383 -28.47 -12.21 -32.00
C ARG A 383 -27.89 -12.43 -33.42
N LYS A 384 -26.57 -12.62 -33.56
CA LYS A 384 -25.89 -12.97 -34.84
C LYS A 384 -26.23 -14.38 -35.33
N ARG A 385 -26.42 -15.37 -34.45
CA ARG A 385 -26.89 -16.72 -34.83
C ARG A 385 -28.36 -16.73 -35.23
N SER A 386 -29.21 -15.91 -34.60
CA SER A 386 -30.62 -15.78 -34.99
C SER A 386 -30.77 -15.14 -36.37
N SER A 387 -29.95 -14.13 -36.71
CA SER A 387 -29.98 -13.51 -38.03
C SER A 387 -29.41 -14.43 -39.13
N LYS A 388 -28.37 -15.24 -38.80
CA LYS A 388 -27.89 -16.32 -39.68
C LYS A 388 -28.91 -17.47 -39.84
N ARG A 389 -29.72 -17.78 -38.82
CA ARG A 389 -30.79 -18.79 -38.91
C ARG A 389 -31.98 -18.31 -39.76
N LYS A 390 -32.35 -17.03 -39.70
CA LYS A 390 -33.38 -16.46 -40.61
C LYS A 390 -32.96 -16.51 -42.09
N LYS A 391 -31.65 -16.53 -42.40
CA LYS A 391 -31.11 -16.71 -43.77
C LYS A 391 -30.86 -18.17 -44.19
N LYS A 392 -31.05 -19.15 -43.31
CA LYS A 392 -31.01 -20.59 -43.63
C LYS A 392 -32.32 -21.25 -43.20
N LYS A 393 -33.44 -20.82 -43.79
CA LYS A 393 -34.57 -21.74 -43.96
C LYS A 393 -34.08 -22.82 -44.91
N ARG A 394 -33.86 -24.03 -44.40
CA ARG A 394 -33.64 -25.21 -45.24
C ARG A 394 -34.90 -25.39 -46.08
N GLU A 395 -34.75 -25.46 -47.39
CA GLU A 395 -35.78 -26.03 -48.24
C GLU A 395 -35.97 -27.48 -47.80
N SER A 396 -37.23 -27.85 -47.54
CA SER A 396 -37.61 -29.24 -47.33
C SER A 396 -37.46 -29.97 -48.66
N HIS A 397 -36.43 -30.82 -48.78
CA HIS A 397 -36.38 -31.77 -49.88
C HIS A 397 -37.54 -32.77 -49.71
N ILE A 398 -38.58 -32.58 -50.52
CA ILE A 398 -39.68 -33.53 -50.71
C ILE A 398 -39.30 -34.36 -51.95
N LEU A 399 -39.32 -35.69 -51.83
CA LEU A 399 -39.29 -36.59 -52.98
C LEU A 399 -40.71 -36.71 -53.58
N PRO A 400 -40.85 -37.09 -54.86
CA PRO A 400 -42.10 -36.97 -55.62
C PRO A 400 -43.33 -37.74 -55.06
N ASP A 401 -43.15 -38.65 -54.10
CA ASP A 401 -44.21 -39.50 -53.54
C ASP A 401 -44.74 -39.08 -52.16
N GLY A 402 -44.41 -37.87 -51.68
CA GLY A 402 -45.05 -37.32 -50.47
C GLY A 402 -44.76 -38.05 -49.15
N LYS A 403 -43.88 -39.07 -49.14
CA LYS A 403 -43.40 -39.72 -47.91
C LYS A 403 -42.09 -39.09 -47.45
N PHE A 404 -42.12 -38.48 -46.27
CA PHE A 404 -40.91 -38.02 -45.58
C PHE A 404 -40.08 -39.23 -45.14
N MET A 405 -38.90 -39.41 -45.73
CA MET A 405 -37.85 -40.20 -45.09
C MET A 405 -37.29 -39.35 -43.95
N PHE A 406 -37.75 -39.63 -42.71
CA PHE A 406 -36.95 -39.29 -41.55
C PHE A 406 -35.65 -40.07 -41.70
N ALA A 407 -34.60 -39.40 -42.17
CA ALA A 407 -33.27 -39.97 -42.13
C ALA A 407 -33.03 -40.44 -40.69
N ARG A 408 -32.63 -41.71 -40.54
CA ARG A 408 -32.29 -42.36 -39.26
C ARG A 408 -31.09 -41.63 -38.67
N LEU A 409 -31.36 -40.50 -38.02
CA LEU A 409 -30.39 -39.54 -37.55
C LEU A 409 -30.32 -39.60 -36.02
N PRO A 410 -29.15 -39.32 -35.44
CA PRO A 410 -29.04 -39.14 -34.00
C PRO A 410 -29.95 -38.00 -33.53
N PRO A 411 -30.44 -38.06 -32.28
CA PRO A 411 -31.37 -37.08 -31.74
C PRO A 411 -30.79 -35.66 -31.79
N ASP A 412 -31.67 -34.66 -31.84
CA ASP A 412 -31.27 -33.27 -31.67
C ASP A 412 -30.59 -33.08 -30.30
N PRO A 413 -29.66 -32.12 -30.15
CA PRO A 413 -29.15 -31.76 -28.83
C PRO A 413 -30.31 -31.31 -27.92
N PRO A 414 -30.25 -31.61 -26.61
CA PRO A 414 -31.22 -31.14 -25.65
C PRO A 414 -31.32 -29.60 -25.68
N ARG A 415 -32.53 -29.08 -25.53
CA ARG A 415 -32.81 -27.65 -25.62
C ARG A 415 -32.87 -27.06 -24.21
N GLU A 416 -32.67 -25.74 -24.10
CA GLU A 416 -32.85 -24.99 -22.83
C GLU A 416 -32.11 -25.60 -21.62
N CYS A 417 -30.90 -26.13 -21.85
CA CYS A 417 -30.08 -26.67 -20.76
C CYS A 417 -29.68 -25.56 -19.80
N GLN A 418 -30.00 -25.73 -18.52
CA GLN A 418 -29.72 -24.78 -17.45
C GLN A 418 -29.33 -25.47 -16.15
N VAL A 419 -28.66 -24.73 -15.28
CA VAL A 419 -28.40 -25.14 -13.89
C VAL A 419 -29.59 -24.69 -13.06
N VAL A 420 -30.28 -25.64 -12.43
CA VAL A 420 -31.49 -25.39 -11.62
C VAL A 420 -31.11 -24.94 -10.22
N SER A 421 -30.17 -25.65 -9.57
CA SER A 421 -29.66 -25.30 -8.24
C SER A 421 -28.22 -25.76 -8.08
N THR A 422 -27.51 -25.15 -7.15
CA THR A 422 -26.12 -25.51 -6.83
C THR A 422 -25.90 -25.38 -5.34
N SER A 423 -25.30 -26.40 -4.75
CA SER A 423 -24.87 -26.43 -3.36
C SER A 423 -23.36 -26.61 -3.28
N ALA A 424 -22.84 -26.78 -2.08
CA ALA A 424 -21.42 -27.07 -1.88
C ALA A 424 -20.98 -28.47 -2.31
N TYR A 425 -21.91 -29.41 -2.55
CA TYR A 425 -21.60 -30.79 -2.91
C TYR A 425 -22.52 -31.38 -3.99
N SER A 426 -23.54 -30.65 -4.44
CA SER A 426 -24.45 -31.07 -5.49
C SER A 426 -24.71 -29.97 -6.52
N VAL A 427 -24.95 -30.39 -7.76
CA VAL A 427 -25.37 -29.50 -8.86
C VAL A 427 -26.57 -30.13 -9.53
N ARG A 428 -27.70 -29.42 -9.56
CA ARG A 428 -28.91 -29.86 -10.26
C ARG A 428 -28.97 -29.22 -11.64
N LEU A 429 -29.08 -30.06 -12.66
CA LEU A 429 -29.19 -29.65 -14.06
C LEU A 429 -30.60 -29.94 -14.57
N GLY A 430 -31.11 -29.09 -15.46
CA GLY A 430 -32.39 -29.28 -16.12
C GLY A 430 -32.31 -28.92 -17.60
N TRP A 431 -33.06 -29.63 -18.44
CA TRP A 431 -33.13 -29.38 -19.87
C TRP A 431 -34.51 -29.72 -20.42
N ALA A 432 -34.86 -29.15 -21.57
CA ALA A 432 -36.04 -29.55 -22.32
C ALA A 432 -35.74 -30.80 -23.15
N ALA A 433 -36.77 -31.63 -23.35
CA ALA A 433 -36.64 -32.89 -24.08
C ALA A 433 -36.07 -32.67 -25.49
N ALA A 434 -35.09 -33.49 -25.86
CA ALA A 434 -34.51 -33.51 -27.18
C ALA A 434 -35.53 -34.00 -28.20
N PHE A 435 -35.56 -33.37 -29.38
CA PHE A 435 -36.38 -33.83 -30.48
C PHE A 435 -35.74 -35.08 -31.11
N SER A 436 -36.46 -36.19 -31.11
CA SER A 436 -36.05 -37.46 -31.72
C SER A 436 -37.24 -38.10 -32.44
N THR A 437 -36.94 -38.93 -33.43
CA THR A 437 -37.95 -39.75 -34.12
C THR A 437 -38.31 -41.02 -33.35
N ASP A 438 -37.51 -41.38 -32.34
CA ASP A 438 -37.77 -42.53 -31.46
C ASP A 438 -38.57 -42.14 -30.22
N SER A 439 -39.35 -43.09 -29.69
CA SER A 439 -40.16 -42.93 -28.48
C SER A 439 -39.35 -42.88 -27.18
N GLU A 440 -38.13 -43.42 -27.18
CA GLU A 440 -37.27 -43.48 -25.99
C GLU A 440 -35.95 -42.75 -26.23
N VAL A 441 -35.80 -41.59 -25.58
CA VAL A 441 -34.56 -40.81 -25.56
C VAL A 441 -34.03 -40.79 -24.14
N THR A 442 -32.77 -41.18 -23.98
CA THR A 442 -32.06 -41.08 -22.70
C THR A 442 -30.96 -40.04 -22.77
N TYR A 443 -30.47 -39.57 -21.63
CA TYR A 443 -29.42 -38.56 -21.56
C TYR A 443 -28.17 -39.10 -20.86
N ASN A 444 -27.02 -38.80 -21.44
CA ASN A 444 -25.70 -39.03 -20.85
C ASN A 444 -25.10 -37.68 -20.44
N ILE A 445 -24.53 -37.62 -19.23
CA ILE A 445 -23.90 -36.43 -18.67
C ILE A 445 -22.46 -36.77 -18.27
N ARG A 446 -21.50 -36.13 -18.92
CA ARG A 446 -20.07 -36.22 -18.57
C ARG A 446 -19.64 -34.94 -17.89
N TYR A 447 -18.94 -35.02 -16.76
CA TYR A 447 -18.49 -33.84 -16.04
C TYR A 447 -17.05 -33.96 -15.53
N ARG A 448 -16.37 -32.82 -15.44
CA ARG A 448 -14.98 -32.72 -14.96
C ARG A 448 -14.70 -31.37 -14.31
N LEU A 449 -13.67 -31.30 -13.47
CA LEU A 449 -13.11 -30.02 -13.04
C LEU A 449 -12.41 -29.33 -14.21
N LYS A 450 -12.74 -28.05 -14.44
CA LYS A 450 -12.25 -27.30 -15.61
C LYS A 450 -10.80 -26.84 -15.47
N TYR A 451 -10.36 -26.54 -14.24
CA TYR A 451 -9.00 -26.09 -13.93
C TYR A 451 -8.28 -27.12 -13.07
N VAL A 452 -7.59 -28.06 -13.71
CA VAL A 452 -6.69 -29.01 -13.03
C VAL A 452 -5.27 -28.69 -13.47
N LYS A 453 -4.34 -28.54 -12.51
CA LYS A 453 -2.93 -28.20 -12.78
C LYS A 453 -2.11 -29.34 -13.42
N SER A 454 -2.64 -30.56 -13.41
CA SER A 454 -2.02 -31.75 -13.99
C SER A 454 -2.98 -32.43 -14.97
N LYS A 455 -2.48 -32.89 -16.13
CA LYS A 455 -3.30 -33.58 -17.15
C LYS A 455 -3.83 -34.94 -16.66
N ASP A 456 -3.13 -35.59 -15.71
CA ASP A 456 -3.47 -36.93 -15.22
C ASP A 456 -4.68 -36.99 -14.28
N ASP A 457 -5.09 -35.87 -13.69
CA ASP A 457 -6.16 -35.84 -12.66
C ASP A 457 -7.54 -35.45 -13.22
N SER A 458 -7.65 -35.24 -14.53
CA SER A 458 -8.92 -34.89 -15.19
C SER A 458 -9.80 -36.12 -15.44
N LYS A 459 -10.07 -36.92 -14.40
CA LYS A 459 -11.00 -38.06 -14.49
C LYS A 459 -12.40 -37.54 -14.86
N ILE A 460 -12.79 -37.76 -16.12
CA ILE A 460 -14.14 -37.46 -16.61
C ILE A 460 -15.09 -38.45 -15.95
N ARG A 461 -16.01 -37.94 -15.13
CA ARG A 461 -17.07 -38.75 -14.52
C ARG A 461 -18.28 -38.75 -15.47
N GLU A 462 -18.95 -39.89 -15.60
CA GLU A 462 -20.07 -40.06 -16.54
C GLU A 462 -21.28 -40.67 -15.84
N LEU A 463 -22.46 -40.09 -16.10
CA LEU A 463 -23.77 -40.61 -15.74
C LEU A 463 -24.49 -40.96 -17.05
N LYS A 464 -24.98 -42.20 -17.20
CA LYS A 464 -25.63 -42.68 -18.43
C LYS A 464 -27.09 -43.07 -18.18
N GLY A 465 -27.90 -43.00 -19.22
CA GLY A 465 -29.24 -43.60 -19.22
C GLY A 465 -30.30 -42.85 -18.43
N ILE A 466 -30.17 -41.52 -18.30
CA ILE A 466 -31.15 -40.70 -17.57
C ILE A 466 -32.39 -40.54 -18.45
N SER A 467 -33.54 -41.05 -18.01
CA SER A 467 -34.83 -40.93 -18.73
C SER A 467 -35.58 -39.62 -18.43
N GLY A 468 -35.21 -38.93 -17.34
CA GLY A 468 -35.80 -37.66 -16.94
C GLY A 468 -35.15 -36.43 -17.61
N ASN A 469 -35.80 -35.29 -17.44
CA ASN A 469 -35.34 -33.98 -17.95
C ASN A 469 -34.52 -33.18 -16.92
N THR A 470 -34.31 -33.75 -15.73
CA THR A 470 -33.54 -33.15 -14.64
C THR A 470 -32.67 -34.21 -13.98
N VAL A 471 -31.45 -33.83 -13.58
CA VAL A 471 -30.58 -34.68 -12.76
C VAL A 471 -29.99 -33.87 -11.62
N GLU A 472 -29.73 -34.52 -10.49
CA GLU A 472 -28.91 -33.96 -9.43
C GLU A 472 -27.61 -34.76 -9.32
N ILE A 473 -26.49 -34.07 -9.57
CA ILE A 473 -25.15 -34.65 -9.50
C ILE A 473 -24.64 -34.45 -8.09
N MET A 474 -24.36 -35.55 -7.39
CA MET A 474 -23.90 -35.56 -6.00
C MET A 474 -22.37 -35.72 -5.92
N ALA A 475 -21.80 -35.47 -4.74
CA ALA A 475 -20.37 -35.61 -4.44
C ALA A 475 -19.45 -34.75 -5.33
N CYS A 476 -19.87 -33.51 -5.61
CA CYS A 476 -19.02 -32.48 -6.17
C CYS A 476 -18.11 -31.85 -5.09
N ASP A 477 -16.93 -31.42 -5.49
CA ASP A 477 -16.02 -30.68 -4.62
C ASP A 477 -16.51 -29.25 -4.45
N SER A 478 -16.42 -28.71 -3.24
CA SER A 478 -16.88 -27.35 -2.95
C SER A 478 -15.95 -26.29 -3.51
N CYS A 479 -16.49 -25.10 -3.80
CA CYS A 479 -15.73 -23.96 -4.32
C CYS A 479 -14.90 -24.32 -5.59
N SER A 480 -15.43 -25.21 -6.43
CA SER A 480 -14.75 -25.75 -7.60
C SER A 480 -15.57 -25.49 -8.87
N LEU A 481 -14.87 -25.30 -9.99
CA LEU A 481 -15.50 -25.09 -11.30
C LEU A 481 -15.65 -26.40 -12.06
N TYR A 482 -16.90 -26.76 -12.35
CA TYR A 482 -17.23 -27.93 -13.16
C TYR A 482 -17.66 -27.54 -14.57
N GLU A 483 -17.26 -28.36 -15.53
CA GLU A 483 -17.79 -28.38 -16.90
C GLU A 483 -18.64 -29.64 -17.05
N PHE A 484 -19.90 -29.47 -17.43
CA PHE A 484 -20.87 -30.53 -17.68
C PHE A 484 -21.16 -30.60 -19.18
N LYS A 485 -21.14 -31.82 -19.72
CA LYS A 485 -21.41 -32.15 -21.12
C LYS A 485 -22.66 -33.03 -21.15
N ILE A 486 -23.75 -32.52 -21.70
CA ILE A 486 -25.03 -33.22 -21.82
C ILE A 486 -25.23 -33.66 -23.27
N THR A 487 -25.56 -34.93 -23.48
CA THR A 487 -25.85 -35.53 -24.79
C THR A 487 -27.12 -36.37 -24.71
N ALA A 488 -28.03 -36.21 -25.68
CA ALA A 488 -29.17 -37.10 -25.86
C ALA A 488 -28.73 -38.36 -26.61
N VAL A 489 -29.29 -39.50 -26.25
CA VAL A 489 -28.93 -40.81 -26.80
C VAL A 489 -30.20 -41.49 -27.26
N SER A 490 -30.20 -41.89 -28.51
CA SER A 490 -31.19 -42.80 -29.08
C SER A 490 -30.49 -44.02 -29.70
N ARG A 491 -31.28 -44.98 -30.19
CA ARG A 491 -30.78 -46.16 -30.93
C ARG A 491 -29.92 -45.82 -32.14
N TYR A 492 -30.06 -44.62 -32.70
CA TYR A 492 -29.31 -44.14 -33.88
C TYR A 492 -28.03 -43.36 -33.54
N GLY A 493 -27.72 -43.14 -32.26
CA GLY A 493 -26.46 -42.52 -31.81
C GLY A 493 -26.62 -41.41 -30.77
N GLU A 494 -25.49 -40.78 -30.41
CA GLU A 494 -25.44 -39.64 -29.49
C GLU A 494 -25.64 -38.31 -30.25
N SER A 495 -26.38 -37.38 -29.65
CA SER A 495 -26.54 -36.02 -30.14
C SER A 495 -25.24 -35.23 -30.06
N LYS A 496 -25.21 -34.06 -30.71
CA LYS A 496 -24.17 -33.06 -30.43
C LYS A 496 -24.22 -32.66 -28.94
N PRO A 497 -23.07 -32.46 -28.28
CA PRO A 497 -23.04 -32.12 -26.86
C PRO A 497 -23.41 -30.66 -26.59
N VAL A 498 -24.10 -30.44 -25.48
CA VAL A 498 -24.33 -29.13 -24.88
C VAL A 498 -23.44 -29.01 -23.63
N TYR A 499 -22.69 -27.90 -23.54
CA TYR A 499 -21.78 -27.64 -22.43
C TYR A 499 -22.36 -26.62 -21.46
N LEU A 500 -22.35 -26.94 -20.17
CA LEU A 500 -22.67 -26.05 -19.07
C LEU A 500 -21.45 -25.92 -18.14
N VAL A 501 -21.27 -24.75 -17.55
CA VAL A 501 -20.15 -24.48 -16.64
C VAL A 501 -20.71 -23.84 -15.37
N GLN A 502 -20.40 -24.41 -14.21
CA GLN A 502 -20.95 -23.96 -12.92
C GLN A 502 -19.94 -24.08 -11.79
N TYR A 503 -19.94 -23.08 -10.90
CA TYR A 503 -19.21 -23.11 -9.62
C TYR A 503 -20.06 -23.70 -8.52
N THR A 504 -19.49 -24.61 -7.73
CA THR A 504 -20.09 -25.10 -6.48
C THR A 504 -19.89 -24.11 -5.34
N GLU A 505 -20.83 -24.08 -4.39
CA GLU A 505 -20.77 -23.17 -3.24
C GLU A 505 -19.68 -23.61 -2.22
N PRO A 506 -19.16 -22.71 -1.36
CA PRO A 506 -18.26 -23.11 -0.28
C PRO A 506 -18.94 -23.96 0.80
N GLN A 507 -18.30 -25.02 1.29
CA GLN A 507 -18.86 -25.90 2.35
C GLN A 507 -19.13 -25.23 3.70
N LEU A 508 -18.41 -24.13 3.98
CA LEU A 508 -18.50 -23.41 5.24
C LEU A 508 -19.45 -22.21 5.17
N SER A 509 -19.92 -21.80 3.98
CA SER A 509 -20.87 -20.71 3.83
C SER A 509 -22.31 -21.19 4.06
N PRO A 510 -23.24 -20.29 4.44
CA PRO A 510 -24.67 -20.57 4.40
C PRO A 510 -25.09 -21.08 3.01
N GLN A 511 -25.98 -22.06 2.97
CA GLN A 511 -26.45 -22.71 1.73
C GLN A 511 -27.88 -22.25 1.40
N HIS A 512 -28.28 -22.40 0.14
CA HIS A 512 -29.67 -22.16 -0.31
C HIS A 512 -30.24 -20.83 0.20
N ILE A 513 -29.48 -19.74 0.05
CA ILE A 513 -30.00 -18.43 0.39
C ILE A 513 -31.14 -18.08 -0.59
N LEU A 514 -32.31 -17.76 -0.04
CA LEU A 514 -33.53 -17.45 -0.78
C LEU A 514 -34.08 -16.11 -0.30
N ALA A 515 -34.63 -15.34 -1.23
CA ALA A 515 -35.31 -14.09 -0.95
C ALA A 515 -36.79 -14.22 -1.30
N THR A 516 -37.65 -14.14 -0.30
CA THR A 516 -39.11 -14.10 -0.42
C THR A 516 -39.57 -12.65 -0.29
N LYS A 517 -40.31 -12.16 -1.29
CA LYS A 517 -40.94 -10.84 -1.20
C LYS A 517 -42.21 -10.99 -0.36
N LEU A 518 -42.31 -10.22 0.72
CA LEU A 518 -43.52 -10.18 1.55
C LEU A 518 -44.46 -9.06 1.09
N ASN A 519 -43.93 -7.85 0.91
CA ASN A 519 -44.62 -6.66 0.39
C ASN A 519 -43.74 -5.94 -0.63
N ALA A 520 -44.27 -4.88 -1.26
CA ALA A 520 -43.56 -4.10 -2.28
C ALA A 520 -42.20 -3.54 -1.82
N ASN A 521 -42.03 -3.24 -0.53
CA ASN A 521 -40.80 -2.73 0.09
C ASN A 521 -40.22 -3.65 1.19
N THR A 522 -40.73 -4.87 1.37
CA THR A 522 -40.25 -5.76 2.44
C THR A 522 -39.81 -7.10 1.88
N ILE A 523 -38.54 -7.42 2.10
CA ILE A 523 -37.92 -8.67 1.65
C ILE A 523 -37.54 -9.51 2.86
N GLU A 524 -37.94 -10.77 2.86
CA GLU A 524 -37.48 -11.77 3.80
C GLU A 524 -36.36 -12.59 3.15
N LEU A 525 -35.26 -12.79 3.89
CA LEU A 525 -34.21 -13.70 3.51
C LEU A 525 -34.26 -14.94 4.40
N THR A 526 -34.11 -16.10 3.79
CA THR A 526 -33.98 -17.41 4.44
C THR A 526 -32.75 -18.14 3.93
N TRP A 527 -32.08 -18.90 4.78
CA TRP A 527 -30.94 -19.73 4.37
C TRP A 527 -30.80 -20.98 5.23
N ASP A 528 -30.15 -21.99 4.66
CA ASP A 528 -29.74 -23.19 5.36
C ASP A 528 -28.37 -23.00 6.03
N PRO A 529 -28.13 -23.66 7.18
CA PRO A 529 -26.86 -23.57 7.85
C PRO A 529 -25.72 -24.21 7.02
N PRO A 530 -24.45 -23.85 7.28
CA PRO A 530 -23.32 -24.42 6.58
C PRO A 530 -23.30 -25.94 6.65
N TYR A 531 -22.93 -26.58 5.54
CA TYR A 531 -22.82 -28.03 5.46
C TYR A 531 -21.77 -28.58 6.43
N LYS A 532 -20.65 -27.86 6.60
CA LYS A 532 -19.58 -28.21 7.53
C LYS A 532 -19.58 -27.27 8.73
N ARG A 533 -19.40 -27.81 9.94
CA ARG A 533 -19.41 -27.07 11.23
C ARG A 533 -20.77 -26.44 11.59
N THR A 534 -21.86 -27.11 11.25
CA THR A 534 -23.25 -26.64 11.47
C THR A 534 -23.53 -26.32 12.95
N ASN A 535 -23.15 -27.20 13.88
CA ASN A 535 -23.40 -27.05 15.33
C ASN A 535 -22.49 -26.02 16.04
N GLU A 536 -21.52 -25.48 15.30
CA GLU A 536 -20.54 -24.52 15.82
C GLU A 536 -20.85 -23.09 15.38
N VAL A 537 -21.94 -22.87 14.63
CA VAL A 537 -22.39 -21.54 14.26
C VAL A 537 -22.92 -20.82 15.50
N LYS A 538 -22.40 -19.61 15.74
CA LYS A 538 -22.85 -18.70 16.81
C LYS A 538 -23.93 -17.75 16.31
N ASN A 539 -23.74 -17.20 15.11
CA ASN A 539 -24.61 -16.23 14.47
C ASN A 539 -24.22 -16.11 12.98
N TYR A 540 -25.05 -15.45 12.19
CA TYR A 540 -24.80 -15.07 10.81
C TYR A 540 -24.57 -13.56 10.70
N MET A 541 -23.83 -13.14 9.69
CA MET A 541 -23.77 -11.74 9.27
C MET A 541 -24.28 -11.66 7.84
N VAL A 542 -25.37 -10.92 7.66
CA VAL A 542 -25.95 -10.65 6.35
C VAL A 542 -25.46 -9.28 5.89
N TYR A 543 -24.98 -9.22 4.65
CA TYR A 543 -24.53 -8.01 3.98
C TYR A 543 -25.55 -7.65 2.91
N TYR A 544 -25.90 -6.37 2.84
CA TYR A 544 -26.75 -5.86 1.80
C TYR A 544 -26.31 -4.48 1.30
N THR A 545 -26.61 -4.20 0.04
CA THR A 545 -26.29 -2.92 -0.60
C THR A 545 -27.32 -2.60 -1.68
N ASP A 546 -27.60 -1.31 -1.87
CA ASP A 546 -28.36 -0.76 -2.98
C ASP A 546 -27.46 -0.33 -4.15
N ASN A 547 -26.13 -0.42 -3.96
CA ASN A 547 -25.11 -0.15 -4.97
C ASN A 547 -24.21 -1.40 -5.19
N PRO A 548 -24.40 -2.14 -6.29
CA PRO A 548 -23.59 -3.33 -6.61
C PRO A 548 -22.10 -3.05 -6.84
N ALA A 549 -21.73 -1.79 -7.14
CA ALA A 549 -20.34 -1.40 -7.40
C ALA A 549 -19.58 -1.00 -6.13
N ALA A 550 -20.27 -0.83 -4.99
CA ALA A 550 -19.64 -0.51 -3.71
C ALA A 550 -18.78 -1.68 -3.21
N ARG A 551 -17.67 -1.39 -2.51
CA ARG A 551 -16.81 -2.44 -1.94
C ARG A 551 -17.54 -3.11 -0.79
N LEU A 552 -17.28 -4.41 -0.56
CA LEU A 552 -17.93 -5.20 0.49
C LEU A 552 -17.81 -4.57 1.91
N CYS A 553 -16.76 -3.79 2.17
CA CYS A 553 -16.59 -3.08 3.44
C CYS A 553 -17.67 -2.02 3.69
N ASP A 554 -18.18 -1.44 2.62
CA ASP A 554 -19.16 -0.34 2.62
C ASP A 554 -20.59 -0.87 2.61
N TRP A 555 -20.75 -2.20 2.43
CA TRP A 555 -22.05 -2.84 2.46
C TRP A 555 -22.58 -2.83 3.89
N GLN A 556 -23.88 -2.58 4.01
CA GLN A 556 -24.57 -2.59 5.28
C GLN A 556 -24.57 -4.03 5.82
N LYS A 557 -24.26 -4.19 7.11
CA LYS A 557 -24.08 -5.50 7.74
C LYS A 557 -25.03 -5.65 8.92
N VAL A 558 -25.73 -6.77 8.96
CA VAL A 558 -26.71 -7.12 10.00
C VAL A 558 -26.30 -8.42 10.64
N GLN A 559 -26.26 -8.43 11.97
CA GLN A 559 -26.04 -9.64 12.73
C GLN A 559 -27.36 -10.37 12.97
N VAL A 560 -27.44 -11.64 12.59
CA VAL A 560 -28.65 -12.45 12.69
C VAL A 560 -28.36 -13.72 13.46
N TYR A 561 -29.14 -14.03 14.49
CA TYR A 561 -28.94 -15.24 15.31
C TYR A 561 -29.75 -16.45 14.82
N GLY A 562 -30.74 -16.23 13.96
CA GLY A 562 -31.56 -17.26 13.32
C GLY A 562 -31.17 -17.55 11.86
N LYS A 563 -32.01 -18.33 11.19
CA LYS A 563 -31.88 -18.71 9.77
C LYS A 563 -32.68 -17.83 8.80
N ARG A 564 -33.34 -16.82 9.36
CA ARG A 564 -34.29 -15.94 8.68
C ARG A 564 -34.10 -14.52 9.19
N VAL A 565 -34.25 -13.54 8.30
CA VAL A 565 -34.28 -12.12 8.64
C VAL A 565 -35.19 -11.38 7.68
N VAL A 566 -35.92 -10.38 8.19
CA VAL A 566 -36.79 -9.53 7.38
C VAL A 566 -36.17 -8.13 7.28
N PHE A 567 -36.10 -7.60 6.07
CA PHE A 567 -35.68 -6.24 5.76
C PHE A 567 -36.92 -5.40 5.45
N PRO A 568 -37.46 -4.65 6.43
CA PRO A 568 -38.57 -3.73 6.20
C PRO A 568 -38.11 -2.44 5.51
N GLU A 569 -39.05 -1.74 4.87
CA GLU A 569 -38.88 -0.36 4.36
C GLU A 569 -37.72 -0.14 3.36
N LEU A 570 -37.48 -1.09 2.47
CA LEU A 570 -36.55 -0.91 1.35
C LEU A 570 -37.09 0.12 0.33
N LYS A 571 -36.21 0.76 -0.44
CA LYS A 571 -36.61 1.69 -1.51
C LYS A 571 -37.49 0.94 -2.53
N TYR A 572 -38.59 1.54 -2.96
CA TYR A 572 -39.44 1.00 -4.03
C TYR A 572 -38.73 1.02 -5.38
N ASP A 573 -39.08 0.07 -6.26
CA ASP A 573 -38.52 -0.08 -7.61
C ASP A 573 -36.98 -0.06 -7.69
N TRP A 574 -36.31 -0.56 -6.65
CA TRP A 574 -34.87 -0.50 -6.51
C TRP A 574 -34.24 -1.90 -6.47
N PHE A 575 -32.96 -1.98 -6.81
CA PHE A 575 -32.21 -3.24 -6.81
C PHE A 575 -31.34 -3.34 -5.57
N TYR A 576 -31.44 -4.48 -4.89
CA TYR A 576 -30.64 -4.81 -3.73
C TYR A 576 -29.86 -6.10 -3.95
N LEU A 577 -28.62 -6.11 -3.47
CA LEU A 577 -27.82 -7.33 -3.36
C LEU A 577 -27.77 -7.79 -1.92
N PHE A 578 -27.91 -9.10 -1.72
CA PHE A 578 -27.82 -9.74 -0.41
C PHE A 578 -26.82 -10.89 -0.44
N CYS A 579 -25.98 -11.02 0.59
CA CYS A 579 -25.15 -12.21 0.82
C CYS A 579 -24.91 -12.41 2.32
N ALA A 580 -24.55 -13.63 2.75
CA ALA A 580 -24.40 -13.95 4.16
C ALA A 580 -23.10 -14.73 4.45
N ASN A 581 -22.55 -14.57 5.64
CA ASN A 581 -21.54 -15.49 6.19
C ASN A 581 -21.96 -16.01 7.56
N ALA A 582 -21.43 -17.17 7.95
CA ALA A 582 -21.56 -17.74 9.27
C ALA A 582 -20.39 -17.31 10.15
N CYS A 583 -20.68 -16.94 11.39
CA CYS A 583 -19.70 -16.73 12.45
C CYS A 583 -19.70 -17.95 13.38
N PHE A 584 -18.57 -18.61 13.51
CA PHE A 584 -18.41 -19.78 14.38
C PHE A 584 -18.08 -19.37 15.83
N LYS A 585 -18.30 -20.28 16.78
CA LYS A 585 -18.02 -20.08 18.22
C LYS A 585 -16.56 -19.68 18.50
N ASP A 586 -15.61 -20.12 17.67
CA ASP A 586 -14.18 -19.76 17.74
C ASP A 586 -13.86 -18.32 17.27
N GLY A 587 -14.87 -17.54 16.87
CA GLY A 587 -14.71 -16.20 16.30
C GLY A 587 -14.28 -16.17 14.83
N GLN A 588 -14.10 -17.32 14.19
CA GLN A 588 -13.81 -17.41 12.75
C GLN A 588 -15.09 -17.14 11.93
N ARG A 589 -14.93 -16.44 10.80
CA ARG A 589 -16.02 -16.21 9.82
C ARG A 589 -15.87 -17.12 8.60
N SER A 590 -16.98 -17.61 8.09
CA SER A 590 -17.02 -18.37 6.85
C SER A 590 -16.76 -17.49 5.62
N PRO A 591 -16.46 -18.08 4.46
CA PRO A 591 -16.66 -17.43 3.17
C PRO A 591 -18.11 -16.94 3.00
N LEU A 592 -18.31 -15.95 2.12
CA LEU A 592 -19.64 -15.47 1.77
C LEU A 592 -20.42 -16.52 0.98
N SER A 593 -21.73 -16.54 1.19
CA SER A 593 -22.68 -17.23 0.32
C SER A 593 -22.71 -16.59 -1.07
N ARG A 594 -23.41 -17.25 -2.00
CA ARG A 594 -23.81 -16.63 -3.26
C ARG A 594 -24.55 -15.31 -3.00
N ALA A 595 -24.30 -14.32 -3.85
CA ALA A 595 -25.02 -13.06 -3.84
C ALA A 595 -26.38 -13.22 -4.53
N LEU A 596 -27.46 -12.82 -3.85
CA LEU A 596 -28.79 -12.71 -4.41
C LEU A 596 -29.01 -11.29 -4.91
N PHE A 597 -29.58 -11.19 -6.11
CA PHE A 597 -30.00 -9.93 -6.70
C PHE A 597 -31.53 -9.89 -6.67
N VAL A 598 -32.09 -8.92 -5.96
CA VAL A 598 -33.53 -8.81 -5.74
C VAL A 598 -33.98 -7.39 -6.06
N LYS A 599 -35.06 -7.27 -6.83
CA LYS A 599 -35.70 -5.99 -7.15
C LYS A 599 -36.95 -5.81 -6.30
N THR A 600 -37.10 -4.69 -5.61
CA THR A 600 -38.35 -4.30 -4.93
C THR A 600 -39.40 -3.84 -5.94
N ASP A 601 -40.67 -3.90 -5.57
CA ASP A 601 -41.76 -3.60 -6.51
C ASP A 601 -42.04 -2.10 -6.54
N LYS A 602 -42.70 -1.66 -7.62
CA LYS A 602 -43.21 -0.29 -7.72
C LYS A 602 -44.38 -0.10 -6.75
N LEU A 603 -44.48 1.09 -6.18
CA LEU A 603 -45.64 1.47 -5.38
C LEU A 603 -46.84 1.68 -6.34
N GLU A 604 -47.78 0.74 -6.37
CA GLU A 604 -49.01 0.87 -7.15
C GLU A 604 -50.09 1.54 -6.29
N PHE A 605 -50.45 2.78 -6.62
CA PHE A 605 -51.59 3.45 -6.03
C PHE A 605 -52.87 2.98 -6.72
N ASN A 606 -53.68 2.19 -6.03
CA ASN A 606 -55.00 1.83 -6.52
C ASN A 606 -55.94 3.01 -6.26
N SER A 607 -56.38 3.70 -7.31
CA SER A 607 -57.15 4.96 -7.22
C SER A 607 -58.53 4.82 -6.56
N LEU A 608 -58.98 3.59 -6.29
CA LEU A 608 -60.28 3.27 -5.70
C LEU A 608 -60.29 3.18 -4.17
N TYR A 609 -59.13 3.20 -3.50
CA TYR A 609 -59.04 3.12 -2.05
C TYR A 609 -58.10 4.19 -1.50
N VAL A 610 -58.55 5.44 -1.53
CA VAL A 610 -57.88 6.55 -0.85
C VAL A 610 -58.30 6.52 0.61
N GLY A 611 -57.54 5.84 1.47
CA GLY A 611 -57.69 6.02 2.93
C GLY A 611 -57.48 4.83 3.86
N HIS A 612 -57.23 3.61 3.37
CA HIS A 612 -56.82 2.49 4.25
C HIS A 612 -55.51 1.90 3.77
N SER A 613 -54.41 2.34 4.39
CA SER A 613 -53.13 1.68 4.27
C SER A 613 -53.24 0.32 4.98
N ARG A 614 -53.17 -0.77 4.21
CA ARG A 614 -53.00 -2.16 4.71
C ARG A 614 -51.78 -2.34 5.64
N THR A 615 -50.94 -1.32 5.78
CA THR A 615 -49.75 -1.33 6.62
C THR A 615 -50.11 -1.34 8.12
N ILE A 616 -51.28 -0.82 8.50
CA ILE A 616 -51.74 -0.78 9.90
C ILE A 616 -52.31 -2.15 10.32
N GLU A 617 -53.09 -2.81 9.46
CA GLU A 617 -53.67 -4.14 9.75
C GLU A 617 -52.60 -5.23 9.97
N VAL A 618 -51.44 -5.11 9.34
CA VAL A 618 -50.34 -6.08 9.51
C VAL A 618 -49.61 -5.89 10.85
N MET A 619 -49.54 -4.67 11.39
CA MET A 619 -48.94 -4.46 12.71
C MET A 619 -49.84 -5.00 13.84
N GLU A 620 -51.16 -4.95 13.68
CA GLU A 620 -52.11 -5.61 14.60
C GLU A 620 -52.09 -7.14 14.46
N ALA A 621 -52.06 -7.68 13.23
CA ALA A 621 -52.02 -9.13 13.02
C ALA A 621 -50.71 -9.80 13.51
N ILE A 622 -49.59 -9.08 13.51
CA ILE A 622 -48.31 -9.57 14.07
C ILE A 622 -48.34 -9.56 15.62
N SER A 623 -49.19 -8.73 16.23
CA SER A 623 -49.32 -8.66 17.69
C SER A 623 -50.11 -9.84 18.29
N GLU A 624 -51.00 -10.47 17.52
CA GLU A 624 -51.95 -11.47 18.06
C GLU A 624 -51.43 -12.93 18.04
N HIS A 625 -50.40 -13.26 17.26
CA HIS A 625 -49.86 -14.63 17.22
C HIS A 625 -48.60 -14.79 18.07
N THR A 626 -48.80 -14.86 19.40
CA THR A 626 -47.79 -15.36 20.34
C THR A 626 -48.18 -16.73 20.89
N GLU A 627 -47.94 -17.78 20.10
CA GLU A 627 -47.71 -19.12 20.65
C GLU A 627 -46.50 -19.79 19.97
N ALA A 628 -45.45 -19.92 20.79
CA ALA A 628 -44.32 -20.86 20.76
C ALA A 628 -43.46 -21.05 19.47
N THR A 629 -42.17 -20.73 19.66
CA THR A 629 -40.94 -21.15 18.94
C THR A 629 -40.33 -20.19 17.89
N GLU A 630 -39.05 -19.87 18.12
CA GLU A 630 -38.09 -19.04 17.35
C GLU A 630 -38.46 -17.56 17.14
N ALA A 631 -38.03 -16.70 18.08
CA ALA A 631 -38.08 -15.26 17.96
C ALA A 631 -37.33 -14.77 16.71
N THR A 632 -38.07 -14.24 15.74
CA THR A 632 -37.53 -13.62 14.52
C THR A 632 -36.91 -12.26 14.89
N PRO A 633 -35.62 -12.02 14.62
CA PRO A 633 -35.02 -10.72 14.90
C PRO A 633 -35.51 -9.70 13.87
N LEU A 634 -36.43 -8.84 14.26
CA LEU A 634 -36.77 -7.62 13.53
C LEU A 634 -35.72 -6.54 13.86
N LEU A 635 -35.22 -5.83 12.84
CA LEU A 635 -34.36 -4.68 13.05
C LEU A 635 -35.16 -3.57 13.76
N LYS A 636 -34.76 -3.18 14.98
CA LYS A 636 -35.28 -1.97 15.62
C LYS A 636 -34.62 -0.74 15.01
N ARG A 637 -35.41 0.32 14.81
CA ARG A 637 -34.96 1.61 14.28
C ARG A 637 -34.60 2.54 15.43
N ASP A 638 -33.47 3.25 15.31
CA ASP A 638 -33.15 4.39 16.15
C ASP A 638 -33.78 5.65 15.53
N TYR A 639 -34.82 6.17 16.17
CA TYR A 639 -35.44 7.44 15.78
C TYR A 639 -34.65 8.59 16.41
N GLN A 640 -33.58 9.04 15.77
CA GLN A 640 -32.83 10.22 16.24
C GLN A 640 -32.64 11.34 15.20
N SER A 641 -33.33 11.29 14.06
CA SER A 641 -33.13 12.30 13.00
C SER A 641 -34.44 12.86 12.45
N PHE A 642 -35.31 13.40 13.31
CA PHE A 642 -36.34 14.38 12.93
C PHE A 642 -36.69 15.26 14.14
N GLN A 643 -35.75 16.11 14.55
CA GLN A 643 -36.06 17.37 15.20
C GLN A 643 -35.45 18.47 14.34
N VAL A 644 -36.28 19.07 13.49
CA VAL A 644 -36.15 20.45 13.00
C VAL A 644 -37.47 21.12 13.33
#